data_AF-A0A0F7WRI2-F1
#
_entry.id   AF-A0A0F7WRI2-F1
#
_cell.length_a   1.000
_cell.length_b   1.000
_cell.length_c   1.000
_cell.angle_alpha   90.00
_cell.angle_beta   90.00
_cell.angle_gamma   90.00
#
_symmetry.space_group_name_H-M   'P 1'
#
loop_
_entity.id
_entity.type
_entity.pdbx_description
1 polymer ?
#
loop_
_entity_poly.entity_id
_entity_poly.type
_entity_poly.pdbx_seq_one_letter_code
_entity_poly.pdbx_strand_id
1 'polypeptide(L)'
;MKRPKKFPIYLSIAQKTNRLLSGIVIAFAVIALRLWYLAVVEHEQKLEEAYKPQIRVLPQYVERATICDRFGKTLAVNQLQYDVSVAYGAIRDLPTRAWRVDEHGHKQLIPVRKHYIMCLSELLSQELHLDREAIEDAIHAKASVLGSVPYLVAANVSERTYLKIKMLSKDWPGLHVEAVVRRHYPQESVASDILGYVGPISPQEYKRVTQELSQLRECVRAYEEGEDPKLPEGLASIDQVRALLESMESNAYSLNALVGKMGVEACWDSKLRGKIGKKPILVDRRGNFIQEMEGAVPEAPGTKLQLTLSAELQAYADALLLEYEKTETFRSAKSLKKREKLPPLFPWIKGGAIIALDPNNGEILAMASSPRYRNNDFVNAKVAEDSKAVRSSIYRWLENKEHIAEIYDRKVPLIRERRNPLTGLCYEEILPLTFDCFLDFLFPENSVIKLQLKRNSFVGQVIEVQNLVTRLLSLFPYEEGTCPCSAIFDAVFPNEEGHILIQEVISLQEQKWIMECLNQHKADIEELKEALDQVFNELPANYDKILYTDILRLIVDPERFSPVLPSEVHRLSLSEFTELQGRYVVLRSAFSTILEDAFIEVHFKSWRKSEFPQYLAAKRQEEALRKQRYPTPYVDYLEEEKTRQYKMFCQEHLDTFLAYLFSKTPYKEGLEPYYDILDLWINELDNGAHRALSWHEHYLFLKERVSHLSEHLPALFSTFREFNELQRPLLGKYPISIVRNKRQTEQDLAASFYPVYGYGYLRPHAYGQAATLGSIFKLVSAYSVLSQRILWGHNEEPANPLVIIDKNSFGYRSSKPHVGFFKDGTPIPTFFRGGSLPGNDFMGRGFIDLVSALEMSSNPYFSLLVGEGLGDPEDLADAASLFGFGEKTGLGLPGEYAGRVPHDLAYNRSGLYATAIGQHTLVVTPLQTAVMLASLVNGGVVYVPKLLLGEWEGEHVSYLSSKKKRTIFMPDAVVEVLKTGMRNVIWGQYGTARAIQSQFPPQLLSRIIGKTSTAESIMRVGLDREYGTMKMKDIWFAAVGFSDQDLSLPTIVVIVYLRLGEFGRDAAPMAVKMIDMWEKIQQRESFLRG
;
A
#
# COMPACT_ATOMS: atom_id res chain seq x y z
N MET A 1 -83.95 50.02 -39.86
CA MET A 1 -82.89 50.50 -40.78
C MET A 1 -81.71 49.52 -40.74
N LYS A 2 -81.34 48.94 -41.89
CA LYS A 2 -80.31 47.89 -42.03
C LYS A 2 -78.90 48.48 -41.82
N ARG A 3 -78.08 47.86 -40.94
CA ARG A 3 -76.63 48.10 -40.86
C ARG A 3 -75.97 47.68 -42.20
N PRO A 4 -75.09 48.51 -42.81
CA PRO A 4 -74.30 48.05 -43.95
C PRO A 4 -73.18 47.12 -43.46
N LYS A 5 -73.05 45.97 -44.12
CA LYS A 5 -71.91 45.04 -43.95
C LYS A 5 -70.63 45.74 -44.42
N LYS A 6 -69.67 45.99 -43.52
CA LYS A 6 -68.30 46.37 -43.90
C LYS A 6 -67.57 45.11 -44.36
N PHE A 7 -67.16 45.09 -45.63
CA PHE A 7 -66.32 44.05 -46.21
C PHE A 7 -64.89 44.10 -45.63
N PRO A 8 -64.23 42.96 -45.34
CA PRO A 8 -62.83 42.95 -44.94
C PRO A 8 -61.93 43.26 -46.15
N ILE A 9 -61.05 44.25 -45.99
CA ILE A 9 -60.04 44.60 -46.99
C ILE A 9 -58.96 43.52 -46.98
N TYR A 10 -58.98 42.61 -47.96
CA TYR A 10 -57.89 41.65 -48.18
C TYR A 10 -56.70 42.38 -48.82
N LEU A 11 -55.65 42.66 -48.03
CA LEU A 11 -54.36 43.15 -48.52
C LEU A 11 -53.72 42.09 -49.43
N SER A 12 -53.22 42.49 -50.60
CA SER A 12 -52.50 41.60 -51.51
C SER A 12 -51.23 41.05 -50.86
N ILE A 13 -50.73 39.88 -51.31
CA ILE A 13 -49.51 39.26 -50.76
C ILE A 13 -48.36 40.27 -50.78
N ALA A 14 -48.15 40.98 -51.89
CA ALA A 14 -47.13 42.02 -52.02
C ALA A 14 -47.26 43.14 -50.98
N GLN A 15 -48.48 43.56 -50.61
CA GLN A 15 -48.69 44.58 -49.59
C GLN A 15 -48.40 44.07 -48.18
N LYS A 16 -48.66 42.78 -47.90
CA LYS A 16 -48.28 42.15 -46.62
C LYS A 16 -46.76 42.01 -46.51
N THR A 17 -46.08 41.58 -47.58
CA THR A 17 -44.61 41.46 -47.59
C THR A 17 -43.95 42.83 -47.41
N ASN A 18 -44.44 43.88 -48.07
CA ASN A 18 -43.90 45.23 -47.89
C ASN A 18 -44.11 45.77 -46.47
N ARG A 19 -45.25 45.48 -45.82
CA ARG A 19 -45.46 45.86 -44.41
C ARG A 19 -44.56 45.09 -43.45
N LEU A 20 -44.33 43.79 -43.69
CA LEU A 20 -43.40 42.98 -42.92
C LEU A 20 -41.95 43.49 -43.09
N LEU A 21 -41.55 43.75 -44.34
CA LEU A 21 -40.23 44.29 -44.67
C LEU A 21 -40.02 45.66 -44.02
N SER A 22 -41.04 46.53 -44.07
CA SER A 22 -41.01 47.82 -43.39
C SER A 22 -40.89 47.66 -41.87
N GLY A 23 -41.59 46.69 -41.28
CA GLY A 23 -41.47 46.34 -39.86
C GLY A 23 -40.06 45.87 -39.48
N ILE A 24 -39.44 45.03 -40.32
CA ILE A 24 -38.06 44.55 -40.15
C ILE A 24 -37.07 45.72 -40.27
N VAL A 25 -37.22 46.58 -41.27
CA VAL A 25 -36.36 47.77 -41.46
C VAL A 25 -36.47 48.71 -40.26
N ILE A 26 -37.68 48.93 -39.73
CA ILE A 26 -37.89 49.72 -38.52
C ILE A 26 -37.21 49.06 -37.31
N ALA A 27 -37.33 47.75 -37.14
CA ALA A 27 -36.66 47.03 -36.05
C ALA A 27 -35.13 47.14 -36.15
N PHE A 28 -34.56 46.98 -37.34
CA PHE A 28 -33.12 47.19 -37.57
C PHE A 28 -32.71 48.64 -37.33
N ALA A 29 -33.53 49.61 -37.71
CA ALA A 29 -33.27 51.02 -37.43
C ALA A 29 -33.26 51.29 -35.92
N VAL A 30 -34.16 50.69 -35.14
CA VAL A 30 -34.18 50.80 -33.67
C VAL A 30 -32.94 50.15 -33.05
N ILE A 31 -32.53 48.97 -33.53
CA ILE A 31 -31.31 48.30 -33.06
C ILE A 31 -30.07 49.12 -33.42
N ALA A 32 -29.98 49.64 -34.65
CA ALA A 32 -28.88 50.49 -35.10
C ALA A 32 -28.81 51.80 -34.30
N LEU A 33 -29.96 52.42 -34.00
CA LEU A 33 -30.05 53.59 -33.14
C LEU A 33 -29.60 53.27 -31.71
N ARG A 34 -29.98 52.11 -31.17
CA ARG A 34 -29.54 51.65 -29.84
C ARG A 34 -28.04 51.35 -29.81
N LEU A 35 -27.50 50.73 -30.86
CA LEU A 35 -26.07 50.49 -31.01
C LEU A 35 -25.30 51.80 -31.12
N TRP A 36 -25.77 52.74 -31.93
CA TRP A 36 -25.18 54.08 -32.02
C TRP A 36 -25.22 54.80 -30.67
N TYR A 37 -26.34 54.74 -29.96
CA TYR A 37 -26.46 55.31 -28.63
C TYR A 37 -25.45 54.70 -27.64
N LEU A 38 -25.31 53.36 -27.61
CA LEU A 38 -24.33 52.68 -26.76
C LEU A 38 -22.87 52.96 -27.18
N ALA A 39 -22.60 53.05 -28.49
CA ALA A 39 -21.25 53.15 -29.04
C ALA A 39 -20.73 54.58 -29.14
N VAL A 40 -21.61 55.59 -29.16
CA VAL A 40 -21.25 57.01 -29.35
C VAL A 40 -21.68 57.84 -28.15
N VAL A 41 -22.95 57.75 -27.72
CA VAL A 41 -23.49 58.60 -26.64
C VAL A 41 -23.02 58.12 -25.27
N GLU A 42 -23.13 56.81 -24.98
CA GLU A 42 -22.61 56.22 -23.74
C GLU A 42 -21.14 55.79 -23.86
N HIS A 43 -20.43 56.10 -24.97
CA HIS A 43 -19.06 55.63 -25.18
C HIS A 43 -18.14 56.00 -24.02
N GLU A 44 -18.07 57.29 -23.67
CA GLU A 44 -17.19 57.77 -22.61
C GLU A 44 -17.55 57.17 -21.26
N GLN A 45 -18.85 57.07 -20.94
CA GLN A 45 -19.32 56.45 -19.70
C GLN A 45 -18.99 54.96 -19.63
N LYS A 46 -19.13 54.22 -20.75
CA LYS A 46 -18.79 52.79 -20.85
C LYS A 46 -17.28 52.57 -20.86
N LEU A 47 -16.52 53.49 -21.46
CA LEU A 47 -15.06 53.50 -21.45
C LEU A 47 -14.54 53.74 -20.03
N GLU A 48 -15.13 54.70 -19.30
CA GLU A 48 -14.82 54.99 -17.91
C GLU A 48 -15.23 53.84 -16.99
N GLU A 49 -16.41 53.24 -17.19
CA GLU A 49 -16.82 51.98 -16.53
C GLU A 49 -15.85 50.81 -16.83
N ALA A 50 -15.30 50.74 -18.04
CA ALA A 50 -14.30 49.73 -18.42
C ALA A 50 -12.89 50.02 -17.88
N TYR A 51 -12.58 51.28 -17.58
CA TYR A 51 -11.35 51.69 -16.89
C TYR A 51 -11.46 51.58 -15.37
N LYS A 52 -12.64 51.29 -14.83
CA LYS A 52 -12.78 51.07 -13.39
C LYS A 52 -11.91 49.89 -12.96
N PRO A 53 -11.08 50.09 -11.93
CA PRO A 53 -10.24 49.03 -11.43
C PRO A 53 -11.09 47.87 -10.90
N GLN A 54 -10.58 46.65 -11.07
CA GLN A 54 -11.29 45.43 -10.70
C GLN A 54 -10.85 44.94 -9.33
N ILE A 55 -11.81 44.42 -8.56
CA ILE A 55 -11.51 43.75 -7.30
C ILE A 55 -11.11 42.31 -7.62
N ARG A 56 -9.92 41.90 -7.21
CA ARG A 56 -9.47 40.51 -7.22
C ARG A 56 -9.23 40.04 -5.80
N VAL A 57 -9.62 38.81 -5.51
CA VAL A 57 -9.35 38.19 -4.21
C VAL A 57 -8.16 37.25 -4.36
N LEU A 58 -7.05 37.55 -3.68
CA LEU A 58 -5.89 36.67 -3.63
C LEU A 58 -5.99 35.76 -2.38
N PRO A 59 -5.83 34.44 -2.54
CA PRO A 59 -5.70 33.55 -1.39
C PRO A 59 -4.35 33.77 -0.69
N GLN A 60 -4.38 33.92 0.63
CA GLN A 60 -3.19 33.92 1.49
C GLN A 60 -3.06 32.54 2.13
N TYR A 61 -2.12 31.75 1.61
CA TYR A 61 -1.88 30.41 2.13
C TYR A 61 -1.09 30.48 3.43
N VAL A 62 -1.45 29.60 4.36
CA VAL A 62 -0.70 29.38 5.60
C VAL A 62 0.09 28.09 5.48
N GLU A 63 1.24 28.09 6.12
CA GLU A 63 2.04 26.89 6.25
C GLU A 63 1.35 25.86 7.14
N ARG A 64 1.49 24.59 6.78
CA ARG A 64 0.95 23.49 7.56
C ARG A 64 1.68 23.39 8.89
N ALA A 65 0.96 23.23 9.98
CA ALA A 65 1.56 23.24 11.30
C ALA A 65 2.50 22.05 11.57
N THR A 66 3.44 22.25 12.48
CA THR A 66 4.40 21.23 12.94
C THR A 66 3.71 20.19 13.81
N ILE A 67 4.19 18.94 13.73
CA ILE A 67 3.84 17.88 14.67
C ILE A 67 5.07 17.57 15.52
N CYS A 68 4.90 17.58 16.84
CA CYS A 68 5.94 17.28 17.81
C CYS A 68 5.58 16.05 18.65
N ASP A 69 6.60 15.40 19.21
CA ASP A 69 6.46 14.38 20.23
C ASP A 69 6.14 15.00 21.61
N ARG A 70 5.98 14.16 22.64
CA ARG A 70 5.63 14.60 24.00
C ARG A 70 6.64 15.53 24.65
N PHE A 71 7.91 15.49 24.21
CA PHE A 71 9.01 16.30 24.73
C PHE A 71 9.34 17.49 23.81
N GLY A 72 8.55 17.71 22.75
CA GLY A 72 8.73 18.81 21.81
C GLY A 72 9.64 18.50 20.62
N LYS A 73 10.17 17.28 20.51
CA LYS A 73 10.98 16.86 19.36
C LYS A 73 10.12 16.84 18.10
N THR A 74 10.62 17.43 17.02
CA THR A 74 9.86 17.53 15.77
C THR A 74 9.75 16.19 15.04
N LEU A 75 8.53 15.80 14.69
CA LEU A 75 8.20 14.58 13.94
C LEU A 75 7.81 14.87 12.49
N ALA A 76 7.14 15.99 12.25
CA ALA A 76 6.82 16.47 10.91
C ALA A 76 6.91 18.00 10.86
N VAL A 77 7.73 18.51 9.96
CA VAL A 77 8.04 19.94 9.79
C VAL A 77 7.87 20.32 8.34
N ASN A 78 7.88 21.62 8.05
CA ASN A 78 8.05 22.04 6.67
C ASN A 78 9.48 22.48 6.43
N GLN A 79 10.01 22.13 5.27
CA GLN A 79 11.36 22.47 4.83
C GLN A 79 11.27 23.37 3.60
N LEU A 80 12.10 24.41 3.60
CA LEU A 80 12.25 25.29 2.44
C LEU A 80 12.98 24.55 1.33
N GLN A 81 12.41 24.56 0.14
CA GLN A 81 12.98 24.06 -1.08
C GLN A 81 12.86 25.12 -2.17
N TYR A 82 13.69 25.05 -3.20
CA TYR A 82 13.77 26.09 -4.21
C TYR A 82 13.38 25.56 -5.57
N ASP A 83 12.44 26.24 -6.22
CA ASP A 83 11.91 25.85 -7.52
C ASP A 83 12.19 26.92 -8.56
N VAL A 84 12.49 26.48 -9.79
CA VAL A 84 12.68 27.33 -10.97
C VAL A 84 11.56 27.04 -11.96
N SER A 85 10.85 28.07 -12.36
CA SER A 85 9.67 27.98 -13.22
C SER A 85 9.62 29.10 -14.25
N VAL A 86 8.84 28.90 -15.32
CA VAL A 86 8.69 29.89 -16.40
C VAL A 86 7.22 30.16 -16.67
N ALA A 87 6.81 31.43 -16.63
CA ALA A 87 5.47 31.88 -16.99
C ALA A 87 5.50 32.58 -18.35
N TYR A 88 4.78 32.03 -19.32
CA TYR A 88 4.81 32.53 -20.70
C TYR A 88 4.09 33.88 -20.89
N GLY A 89 3.26 34.30 -19.93
CA GLY A 89 2.48 35.53 -19.99
C GLY A 89 3.34 36.76 -20.18
N ALA A 90 4.39 36.92 -19.36
CA ALA A 90 5.34 38.02 -19.49
C ALA A 90 6.18 37.93 -20.79
N ILE A 91 6.48 36.71 -21.24
CA ILE A 91 7.16 36.47 -22.52
C ILE A 91 6.27 36.87 -23.70
N ARG A 92 4.95 36.69 -23.57
CA ARG A 92 3.95 37.04 -24.59
C ARG A 92 3.84 38.54 -24.80
N ASP A 93 4.18 39.35 -23.80
CA ASP A 93 4.17 40.82 -23.92
C ASP A 93 5.34 41.34 -24.76
N LEU A 94 6.41 40.54 -24.93
CA LEU A 94 7.48 40.86 -25.86
C LEU A 94 6.96 40.85 -27.31
N PRO A 95 7.37 41.81 -28.16
CA PRO A 95 6.95 41.85 -29.55
C PRO A 95 7.40 40.56 -30.26
N THR A 96 6.50 39.97 -31.05
CA THR A 96 6.83 38.77 -31.83
C THR A 96 8.00 39.03 -32.78
N ARG A 97 8.03 40.23 -33.37
CA ARG A 97 9.09 40.72 -34.26
C ARG A 97 9.31 42.21 -34.03
N ALA A 98 10.55 42.68 -34.16
CA ALA A 98 10.90 44.10 -34.13
C ALA A 98 11.86 44.45 -35.27
N TRP A 99 11.77 45.69 -35.75
CA TRP A 99 12.70 46.21 -36.74
C TRP A 99 14.01 46.61 -36.06
N ARG A 100 15.14 46.07 -36.52
CA ARG A 100 16.48 46.50 -36.15
C ARG A 100 17.19 47.05 -37.37
N VAL A 101 17.94 48.13 -37.19
CA VAL A 101 18.75 48.72 -38.26
C VAL A 101 20.16 48.18 -38.09
N ASP A 102 20.69 47.52 -39.12
CA ASP A 102 22.07 47.01 -39.12
C ASP A 102 23.07 48.18 -39.26
N GLU A 103 24.37 47.94 -39.01
CA GLU A 103 25.45 48.95 -39.08
C GLU A 103 25.53 49.68 -40.44
N HIS A 104 24.89 49.15 -41.48
CA HIS A 104 24.84 49.68 -42.84
C HIS A 104 23.50 50.39 -43.17
N GLY A 105 22.60 50.61 -42.19
CA GLY A 105 21.36 51.37 -42.36
C GLY A 105 20.15 50.58 -42.89
N HIS A 106 20.27 49.25 -43.04
CA HIS A 106 19.20 48.39 -43.55
C HIS A 106 18.27 47.93 -42.41
N LYS A 107 16.95 48.04 -42.61
CA LYS A 107 15.94 47.59 -41.63
C LYS A 107 15.67 46.10 -41.78
N GLN A 108 16.12 45.30 -40.82
CA GLN A 108 15.83 43.87 -40.75
C GLN A 108 14.76 43.58 -39.69
N LEU A 109 13.83 42.68 -40.00
CA LEU A 109 12.77 42.25 -39.07
C LEU A 109 13.26 41.04 -38.25
N ILE A 110 13.58 41.25 -36.98
CA ILE A 110 14.16 40.23 -36.11
C ILE A 110 13.07 39.60 -35.22
N PRO A 111 13.01 38.25 -35.09
CA PRO A 111 12.06 37.57 -34.23
C PRO A 111 12.46 37.66 -32.75
N VAL A 112 12.17 38.79 -32.10
CA VAL A 112 12.59 39.11 -30.72
C VAL A 112 12.16 38.05 -29.71
N ARG A 113 10.88 37.65 -29.69
CA ARG A 113 10.38 36.67 -28.71
C ARG A 113 11.04 35.30 -28.86
N LYS A 114 11.23 34.84 -30.10
CA LYS A 114 11.88 33.54 -30.36
C LYS A 114 13.34 33.57 -29.90
N HIS A 115 14.06 34.64 -30.22
CA HIS A 115 15.44 34.82 -29.79
C HIS A 115 15.55 34.88 -28.25
N TYR A 116 14.63 35.58 -27.59
CA TYR A 116 14.57 35.63 -26.13
C TYR A 116 14.42 34.25 -25.49
N ILE A 117 13.46 33.44 -25.95
CA ILE A 117 13.23 32.08 -25.42
C ILE A 117 14.47 31.22 -25.62
N MET A 118 15.10 31.29 -26.80
CA MET A 118 16.35 30.58 -27.09
C MET A 118 17.46 30.93 -26.09
N CYS A 119 17.69 32.22 -25.82
CA CYS A 119 18.70 32.66 -24.86
C CYS A 119 18.34 32.31 -23.40
N LEU A 120 17.05 32.35 -23.05
CA LEU A 120 16.58 31.95 -21.73
C LEU A 120 16.78 30.44 -21.50
N SER A 121 16.48 29.62 -22.51
CA SER A 121 16.72 28.17 -22.46
C SER A 121 18.21 27.85 -22.35
N GLU A 122 19.07 28.58 -23.04
CA GLU A 122 20.54 28.44 -22.93
C GLU A 122 21.02 28.73 -21.49
N LEU A 123 20.56 29.84 -20.91
CA LEU A 123 20.87 30.21 -19.53
C LEU A 123 20.43 29.10 -18.54
N LEU A 124 19.18 28.66 -18.65
CA LEU A 124 18.63 27.64 -17.76
C LEU A 124 19.31 26.29 -17.95
N SER A 125 19.65 25.91 -19.19
CA SER A 125 20.39 24.68 -19.49
C SER A 125 21.76 24.66 -18.79
N GLN A 126 22.50 25.78 -18.84
CA GLN A 126 23.82 25.89 -18.21
C GLN A 126 23.75 25.84 -16.67
N GLU A 127 22.74 26.50 -16.07
CA GLU A 127 22.62 26.60 -14.61
C GLU A 127 21.95 25.38 -13.96
N LEU A 128 21.06 24.69 -14.68
CA LEU A 128 20.30 23.54 -14.19
C LEU A 128 20.83 22.20 -14.70
N HIS A 129 21.77 22.21 -15.65
CA HIS A 129 22.29 21.02 -16.32
C HIS A 129 21.18 20.20 -17.01
N LEU A 130 20.22 20.89 -17.61
CA LEU A 130 19.09 20.30 -18.34
C LEU A 130 19.25 20.51 -19.85
N ASP A 131 18.57 19.68 -20.65
CA ASP A 131 18.57 19.84 -22.11
C ASP A 131 17.89 21.14 -22.55
N ARG A 132 18.57 21.88 -23.44
CA ARG A 132 18.15 23.19 -23.93
C ARG A 132 16.89 23.09 -24.80
N GLU A 133 16.81 22.10 -25.69
CA GLU A 133 15.66 21.93 -26.58
C GLU A 133 14.41 21.55 -25.79
N ALA A 134 14.55 20.67 -24.79
CA ALA A 134 13.48 20.31 -23.86
C ALA A 134 12.94 21.53 -23.09
N ILE A 135 13.82 22.42 -22.60
CA ILE A 135 13.39 23.66 -21.94
C ILE A 135 12.67 24.59 -22.92
N GLU A 136 13.24 24.81 -24.11
CA GLU A 136 12.63 25.66 -25.15
C GLU A 136 11.22 25.16 -25.54
N ASP A 137 11.05 23.85 -25.71
CA ASP A 137 9.77 23.22 -26.00
C ASP A 137 8.78 23.33 -24.84
N ALA A 138 9.23 23.09 -23.61
CA ALA A 138 8.41 23.27 -22.43
C ALA A 138 7.87 24.69 -22.32
N ILE A 139 8.68 25.70 -22.65
CA ILE A 139 8.25 27.11 -22.69
C ILE A 139 7.25 27.33 -23.82
N HIS A 140 7.55 26.89 -25.04
CA HIS A 140 6.72 27.13 -26.21
C HIS A 140 5.38 26.42 -26.19
N ALA A 141 5.24 25.32 -25.46
CA ALA A 141 3.99 24.58 -25.37
C ALA A 141 3.38 24.60 -23.98
N LYS A 142 4.02 23.99 -22.98
CA LYS A 142 3.40 23.80 -21.66
C LYS A 142 3.17 25.12 -20.94
N ALA A 143 4.21 25.95 -20.86
CA ALA A 143 4.09 27.29 -20.28
C ALA A 143 3.15 28.19 -21.10
N SER A 144 3.09 28.03 -22.43
CA SER A 144 2.26 28.87 -23.31
C SER A 144 0.75 28.61 -23.18
N VAL A 145 0.33 27.37 -22.88
CA VAL A 145 -1.09 27.00 -22.85
C VAL A 145 -1.83 27.67 -21.70
N LEU A 146 -1.19 27.70 -20.53
CA LEU A 146 -1.62 28.53 -19.42
C LEU A 146 -0.58 29.61 -19.18
N GLY A 147 -0.48 30.58 -20.10
CA GLY A 147 0.54 31.63 -20.01
C GLY A 147 0.59 32.39 -18.68
N SER A 148 -0.50 32.42 -17.92
CA SER A 148 -0.56 33.03 -16.59
C SER A 148 -0.08 32.12 -15.45
N VAL A 149 0.14 30.83 -15.69
CA VAL A 149 0.56 29.84 -14.68
C VAL A 149 2.03 29.49 -14.91
N PRO A 150 2.92 29.65 -13.91
CA PRO A 150 4.31 29.27 -14.06
C PRO A 150 4.44 27.76 -14.22
N TYR A 151 5.20 27.34 -15.24
CA TYR A 151 5.53 25.94 -15.49
C TYR A 151 6.84 25.58 -14.78
N LEU A 152 6.81 24.56 -13.91
CA LEU A 152 7.98 24.08 -13.17
C LEU A 152 9.02 23.47 -14.13
N VAL A 153 10.20 24.06 -14.20
CA VAL A 153 11.33 23.59 -15.02
C VAL A 153 12.25 22.68 -14.20
N ALA A 154 12.61 23.12 -12.99
CA ALA A 154 13.40 22.33 -12.06
C ALA A 154 12.91 22.56 -10.63
N ALA A 155 12.93 21.50 -9.82
CA ALA A 155 12.48 21.54 -8.44
C ALA A 155 13.63 21.19 -7.50
N ASN A 156 13.58 21.73 -6.27
CA ASN A 156 14.57 21.51 -5.23
C ASN A 156 16.03 21.78 -5.66
N VAL A 157 16.25 22.90 -6.36
CA VAL A 157 17.61 23.32 -6.74
C VAL A 157 18.42 23.75 -5.51
N SER A 158 19.76 23.69 -5.60
CA SER A 158 20.61 24.15 -4.51
C SER A 158 20.35 25.63 -4.17
N GLU A 159 20.51 26.02 -2.91
CA GLU A 159 20.36 27.41 -2.48
C GLU A 159 21.27 28.36 -3.27
N ARG A 160 22.49 27.90 -3.60
CA ARG A 160 23.43 28.66 -4.44
C ARG A 160 22.86 28.91 -5.83
N THR A 161 22.31 27.88 -6.47
CA THR A 161 21.68 27.98 -7.79
C THR A 161 20.45 28.88 -7.74
N TYR A 162 19.61 28.71 -6.71
CA TYR A 162 18.44 29.56 -6.45
C TYR A 162 18.81 31.04 -6.39
N LEU A 163 19.78 31.41 -5.54
CA LEU A 163 20.19 32.81 -5.38
C LEU A 163 20.74 33.40 -6.69
N LYS A 164 21.53 32.63 -7.44
CA LYS A 164 22.10 33.07 -8.71
C LYS A 164 21.01 33.34 -9.75
N ILE A 165 20.09 32.39 -9.95
CA ILE A 165 18.97 32.55 -10.90
C ILE A 165 18.02 33.66 -10.40
N LYS A 166 17.79 33.80 -9.09
CA LYS A 166 16.97 34.87 -8.51
C LYS A 166 17.53 36.25 -8.82
N MET A 167 18.86 36.44 -8.76
CA MET A 167 19.50 37.70 -9.16
C MET A 167 19.29 38.00 -10.64
N LEU A 168 19.44 36.99 -11.51
CA LEU A 168 19.24 37.11 -12.95
C LEU A 168 17.78 37.33 -13.33
N SER A 169 16.82 36.78 -12.58
CA SER A 169 15.38 36.84 -12.90
C SER A 169 14.82 38.25 -13.13
N LYS A 170 15.50 39.30 -12.63
CA LYS A 170 15.16 40.71 -12.90
C LYS A 170 15.29 41.07 -14.37
N ASP A 171 16.27 40.52 -15.06
CA ASP A 171 16.60 40.81 -16.45
C ASP A 171 15.88 39.87 -17.43
N TRP A 172 15.21 38.83 -16.91
CA TRP A 172 14.54 37.79 -17.69
C TRP A 172 13.02 37.76 -17.44
N PRO A 173 12.22 38.54 -18.20
CA PRO A 173 10.76 38.50 -18.14
C PRO A 173 10.18 37.08 -18.24
N GLY A 174 9.37 36.69 -17.25
CA GLY A 174 8.72 35.38 -17.19
C GLY A 174 9.54 34.28 -16.54
N LEU A 175 10.78 34.54 -16.11
CA LEU A 175 11.53 33.63 -15.25
C LEU A 175 11.10 33.82 -13.79
N HIS A 176 10.57 32.77 -13.18
CA HIS A 176 10.09 32.77 -11.80
C HIS A 176 10.92 31.81 -10.96
N VAL A 177 11.50 32.34 -9.90
CA VAL A 177 12.25 31.55 -8.92
C VAL A 177 11.58 31.75 -7.57
N GLU A 178 11.10 30.65 -7.00
CA GLU A 178 10.26 30.64 -5.81
C GLU A 178 10.88 29.75 -4.74
N ALA A 179 10.81 30.20 -3.49
CA ALA A 179 11.11 29.38 -2.34
C ALA A 179 9.80 28.75 -1.87
N VAL A 180 9.68 27.44 -2.05
CA VAL A 180 8.47 26.65 -1.77
C VAL A 180 8.70 25.82 -0.53
N VAL A 181 7.70 25.81 0.34
CA VAL A 181 7.74 25.06 1.59
C VAL A 181 7.08 23.70 1.37
N ARG A 182 7.84 22.62 1.56
CA ARG A 182 7.35 21.22 1.42
C ARG A 182 7.37 20.49 2.75
N ARG A 183 6.47 19.54 2.92
CA ARG A 183 6.41 18.72 4.14
C ARG A 183 7.63 17.80 4.22
N HIS A 184 8.23 17.66 5.39
CA HIS A 184 9.40 16.82 5.63
C HIS A 184 9.28 16.10 6.98
N TYR A 185 9.70 14.83 7.01
CA TYR A 185 9.65 13.96 8.19
C TYR A 185 11.08 13.67 8.68
N PRO A 186 11.61 14.38 9.70
CA PRO A 186 13.03 14.31 10.08
C PRO A 186 13.49 12.98 10.68
N GLN A 187 12.56 12.13 11.11
CA GLN A 187 12.87 10.82 11.70
C GLN A 187 12.73 9.67 10.68
N GLU A 188 12.62 9.98 9.39
CA GLU A 188 12.51 9.03 8.27
C GLU A 188 11.40 7.98 8.46
N SER A 189 11.77 6.72 8.74
CA SER A 189 10.83 5.60 8.88
C SER A 189 10.20 5.46 10.28
N VAL A 190 10.63 6.26 11.26
CA VAL A 190 10.12 6.14 12.65
C VAL A 190 8.72 6.72 12.73
N ALA A 191 7.79 5.95 13.32
CA ALA A 191 6.36 6.30 13.45
C ALA A 191 5.65 6.60 12.11
N SER A 192 6.15 6.09 10.97
CA SER A 192 5.54 6.37 9.66
C SER A 192 4.06 6.02 9.60
N ASP A 193 3.67 4.87 10.14
CA ASP A 193 2.29 4.38 10.22
C ASP A 193 1.39 5.20 11.16
N ILE A 194 1.97 5.87 12.15
CA ILE A 194 1.22 6.75 13.06
C ILE A 194 1.08 8.14 12.46
N LEU A 195 2.18 8.72 11.96
CA LEU A 195 2.20 10.06 11.38
C LEU A 195 1.41 10.11 10.07
N GLY A 196 1.62 9.12 9.21
CA GLY A 196 1.17 9.13 7.83
C GLY A 196 1.86 10.22 7.00
N TYR A 197 1.39 10.38 5.77
CA TYR A 197 1.98 11.29 4.79
C TYR A 197 0.94 12.25 4.21
N VAL A 198 1.43 13.34 3.61
CA VAL A 198 0.62 14.27 2.81
C VAL A 198 0.76 13.96 1.32
N GLY A 199 -0.30 14.18 0.58
CA GLY A 199 -0.31 14.04 -0.88
C GLY A 199 -1.33 14.96 -1.54
N PRO A 200 -1.30 15.11 -2.87
CA PRO A 200 -2.29 15.92 -3.58
C PRO A 200 -3.72 15.38 -3.35
N ILE A 201 -4.70 16.27 -3.30
CA ILE A 201 -6.11 15.87 -3.28
C ILE A 201 -6.44 14.99 -4.50
N SER A 202 -7.17 13.89 -4.29
CA SER A 202 -7.54 13.04 -5.41
C SER A 202 -8.69 13.71 -6.21
N PRO A 203 -8.76 13.54 -7.55
CA PRO A 203 -9.86 14.11 -8.34
C PRO A 203 -11.24 13.65 -7.88
N GLN A 204 -11.34 12.40 -7.40
CA GLN A 204 -12.58 11.82 -6.88
C GLN A 204 -13.00 12.48 -5.56
N GLU A 205 -12.05 12.68 -4.64
CA GLU A 205 -12.25 13.37 -3.37
C GLU A 205 -12.64 14.84 -3.60
N TYR A 206 -11.95 15.54 -4.50
CA TYR A 206 -12.30 16.91 -4.88
C TYR A 206 -13.72 16.99 -5.47
N LYS A 207 -14.08 16.05 -6.35
CA LYS A 207 -15.43 15.98 -6.93
C LYS A 207 -16.49 15.75 -5.86
N ARG A 208 -16.24 14.84 -4.91
CA ARG A 208 -17.15 14.56 -3.79
C ARG A 208 -17.37 15.81 -2.94
N VAL A 209 -16.29 16.48 -2.50
CA VAL A 209 -16.38 17.71 -1.69
C VAL A 209 -17.13 18.81 -2.43
N THR A 210 -16.87 18.98 -3.73
CA THR A 210 -17.55 19.99 -4.55
C THR A 210 -19.04 19.69 -4.72
N GLN A 211 -19.41 18.42 -4.89
CA GLN A 211 -20.80 17.99 -4.99
C GLN A 211 -21.54 18.23 -3.67
N GLU A 212 -20.92 17.90 -2.55
CA GLU A 212 -21.49 18.11 -1.21
C GLU A 212 -21.70 19.62 -0.93
N LEU A 213 -20.71 20.45 -1.24
CA LEU A 213 -20.85 21.92 -1.17
C LEU A 213 -21.98 22.44 -2.05
N SER A 214 -22.14 21.90 -3.26
CA SER A 214 -23.24 22.28 -4.17
C SER A 214 -24.60 21.92 -3.59
N GLN A 215 -24.73 20.72 -2.99
CA GLN A 215 -25.97 20.26 -2.36
C GLN A 215 -26.35 21.13 -1.15
N LEU A 216 -25.37 21.47 -0.30
CA LEU A 216 -25.59 22.35 0.84
C LEU A 216 -26.01 23.76 0.40
N ARG A 217 -25.36 24.33 -0.62
CA ARG A 217 -25.75 25.63 -1.21
C ARG A 217 -27.15 25.60 -1.78
N GLU A 218 -27.52 24.55 -2.49
CA GLU A 218 -28.85 24.39 -3.06
C GLU A 218 -29.92 24.24 -1.97
N CYS A 219 -29.62 23.52 -0.89
CA CYS A 219 -30.49 23.41 0.28
C CYS A 219 -30.75 24.78 0.94
N VAL A 220 -29.69 25.57 1.18
CA VAL A 220 -29.83 26.93 1.73
C VAL A 220 -30.59 27.85 0.77
N ARG A 221 -30.30 27.79 -0.53
CA ARG A 221 -30.99 28.60 -1.54
C ARG A 221 -32.48 28.27 -1.61
N ALA A 222 -32.84 26.99 -1.69
CA ALA A 222 -34.22 26.54 -1.75
C ALA A 222 -35.03 27.01 -0.53
N TYR A 223 -34.43 26.95 0.67
CA TYR A 223 -35.03 27.51 1.88
C TYR A 223 -35.23 29.03 1.80
N GLU A 224 -34.24 29.77 1.29
CA GLU A 224 -34.33 31.23 1.11
C GLU A 224 -35.36 31.64 0.04
N GLU A 225 -35.58 30.78 -0.95
CA GLU A 225 -36.61 30.92 -1.99
C GLU A 225 -38.01 30.51 -1.48
N GLY A 226 -38.13 30.02 -0.24
CA GLY A 226 -39.39 29.65 0.40
C GLY A 226 -39.86 28.22 0.09
N GLU A 227 -39.00 27.39 -0.48
CA GLU A 227 -39.23 25.95 -0.66
C GLU A 227 -38.89 25.18 0.63
N ASP A 228 -39.40 23.95 0.78
CA ASP A 228 -39.08 23.05 1.90
C ASP A 228 -38.02 22.02 1.45
N PRO A 229 -36.71 22.32 1.58
CA PRO A 229 -35.67 21.45 1.05
C PRO A 229 -35.49 20.19 1.89
N LYS A 230 -35.22 19.08 1.21
CA LYS A 230 -34.83 17.84 1.90
C LYS A 230 -33.45 18.01 2.56
N LEU A 231 -33.42 18.04 3.89
CA LEU A 231 -32.19 18.16 4.67
C LEU A 231 -31.27 16.92 4.47
N PRO A 232 -29.94 17.09 4.45
CA PRO A 232 -29.00 15.98 4.46
C PRO A 232 -29.17 15.07 5.68
N GLU A 233 -28.86 13.78 5.54
CA GLU A 233 -28.97 12.81 6.63
C GLU A 233 -28.17 13.25 7.87
N GLY A 234 -28.84 13.31 9.02
CA GLY A 234 -28.22 13.68 10.30
C GLY A 234 -28.29 15.17 10.67
N LEU A 235 -28.83 16.04 9.82
CA LEU A 235 -29.07 17.45 10.14
C LEU A 235 -30.55 17.72 10.36
N ALA A 236 -30.87 18.40 11.46
CA ALA A 236 -32.24 18.63 11.91
C ALA A 236 -32.76 20.05 11.59
N SER A 237 -31.89 20.99 11.22
CA SER A 237 -32.27 22.37 10.92
C SER A 237 -31.42 23.02 9.82
N ILE A 238 -31.99 24.03 9.17
CA ILE A 238 -31.29 24.82 8.14
C ILE A 238 -30.10 25.60 8.71
N ASP A 239 -30.15 25.99 10.00
CA ASP A 239 -29.03 26.65 10.66
C ASP A 239 -27.83 25.72 10.80
N GLN A 240 -28.07 24.42 11.04
CA GLN A 240 -27.00 23.42 11.02
C GLN A 240 -26.44 23.22 9.62
N VAL A 241 -27.29 23.29 8.58
CA VAL A 241 -26.84 23.26 7.17
C VAL A 241 -25.99 24.48 6.84
N ARG A 242 -26.39 25.69 7.26
CA ARG A 242 -25.61 26.93 7.07
C ARG A 242 -24.26 26.86 7.79
N ALA A 243 -24.25 26.42 9.05
CA ALA A 243 -23.01 26.24 9.82
C ALA A 243 -22.08 25.19 9.19
N LEU A 244 -22.64 24.10 8.67
CA LEU A 244 -21.86 23.09 7.94
C LEU A 244 -21.32 23.64 6.62
N LEU A 245 -22.14 24.36 5.86
CA LEU A 245 -21.73 24.99 4.60
C LEU A 245 -20.58 25.97 4.85
N GLU A 246 -20.71 26.86 5.82
CA GLU A 246 -19.67 27.82 6.18
C GLU A 246 -18.38 27.13 6.64
N SER A 247 -18.50 26.07 7.45
CA SER A 247 -17.37 25.24 7.87
C SER A 247 -16.67 24.57 6.67
N MET A 248 -17.43 23.95 5.76
CA MET A 248 -16.88 23.28 4.59
C MET A 248 -16.27 24.26 3.58
N GLU A 249 -16.87 25.44 3.39
CA GLU A 249 -16.33 26.49 2.53
C GLU A 249 -15.04 27.09 3.08
N SER A 250 -14.95 27.26 4.41
CA SER A 250 -13.72 27.73 5.06
C SER A 250 -12.59 26.71 4.99
N ASN A 251 -12.92 25.41 4.98
CA ASN A 251 -11.99 24.29 4.90
C ASN A 251 -11.78 23.77 3.47
N ALA A 252 -12.42 24.38 2.47
CA ALA A 252 -12.48 23.87 1.12
C ALA A 252 -11.08 23.73 0.51
N TYR A 253 -10.83 22.57 -0.08
CA TYR A 253 -9.57 22.27 -0.72
C TYR A 253 -9.40 23.07 -2.01
N SER A 254 -8.21 23.65 -2.21
CA SER A 254 -7.80 24.06 -3.55
C SER A 254 -7.47 22.81 -4.38
N LEU A 255 -7.61 22.89 -5.70
CA LEU A 255 -7.25 21.80 -6.62
C LEU A 255 -5.81 21.29 -6.44
N ASN A 256 -4.92 22.16 -5.94
CA ASN A 256 -3.51 21.87 -5.70
C ASN A 256 -3.18 21.69 -4.21
N ALA A 257 -4.18 21.60 -3.32
CA ALA A 257 -3.95 21.44 -1.90
C ALA A 257 -3.28 20.09 -1.59
N LEU A 258 -2.30 20.13 -0.69
CA LEU A 258 -1.78 18.94 -0.02
C LEU A 258 -2.70 18.58 1.14
N VAL A 259 -3.13 17.33 1.16
CA VAL A 259 -4.07 16.76 2.13
C VAL A 259 -3.39 15.58 2.80
N GLY A 260 -3.54 15.46 4.11
CA GLY A 260 -3.12 14.27 4.84
C GLY A 260 -3.84 13.02 4.34
N LYS A 261 -3.10 11.98 3.96
CA LYS A 261 -3.66 10.74 3.39
C LYS A 261 -3.80 9.61 4.39
N MET A 262 -2.92 9.55 5.38
CA MET A 262 -2.93 8.53 6.42
C MET A 262 -2.55 9.12 7.79
N GLY A 263 -2.71 8.34 8.85
CA GLY A 263 -2.20 8.67 10.19
C GLY A 263 -2.72 9.98 10.78
N VAL A 264 -1.90 10.59 11.63
CA VAL A 264 -2.09 11.90 12.28
C VAL A 264 -2.32 12.99 11.23
N GLU A 265 -1.59 12.94 10.11
CA GLU A 265 -1.72 13.91 9.02
C GLU A 265 -3.14 13.93 8.44
N ALA A 266 -3.77 12.77 8.23
CA ALA A 266 -5.15 12.69 7.76
C ALA A 266 -6.18 12.99 8.85
N CYS A 267 -5.96 12.46 10.06
CA CYS A 267 -6.91 12.58 11.17
C CYS A 267 -7.13 14.05 11.59
N TRP A 268 -6.06 14.85 11.63
CA TRP A 268 -6.10 16.27 12.01
C TRP A 268 -5.74 17.21 10.86
N ASP A 269 -6.02 16.80 9.62
CA ASP A 269 -5.68 17.57 8.42
C ASP A 269 -6.21 19.00 8.43
N SER A 270 -7.46 19.20 8.89
CA SER A 270 -8.10 20.51 9.00
C SER A 270 -7.40 21.41 10.02
N LYS A 271 -6.98 20.86 11.17
CA LYS A 271 -6.25 21.61 12.22
C LYS A 271 -4.84 21.97 11.76
N LEU A 272 -4.16 21.01 11.13
CA LEU A 272 -2.78 21.19 10.65
C LEU A 272 -2.71 22.16 9.48
N ARG A 273 -3.67 22.14 8.55
CA ARG A 273 -3.67 23.02 7.38
C ARG A 273 -3.89 24.49 7.75
N GLY A 274 -4.68 24.77 8.78
CA GLY A 274 -5.14 26.13 9.06
C GLY A 274 -6.16 26.63 8.03
N LYS A 275 -6.53 27.91 8.12
CA LYS A 275 -7.51 28.54 7.24
C LYS A 275 -6.83 29.51 6.28
N ILE A 276 -7.14 29.36 5.00
CA ILE A 276 -6.62 30.23 3.93
C ILE A 276 -7.30 31.59 4.04
N GLY A 277 -6.49 32.65 4.16
CA GLY A 277 -6.96 34.04 4.15
C GLY A 277 -7.37 34.47 2.75
N LYS A 278 -8.17 35.53 2.66
CA LYS A 278 -8.60 36.13 1.39
C LYS A 278 -8.34 37.62 1.43
N LYS A 279 -7.45 38.10 0.56
CA LYS A 279 -7.08 39.50 0.46
C LYS A 279 -7.69 40.13 -0.79
N PRO A 280 -8.73 40.96 -0.67
CA PRO A 280 -9.24 41.72 -1.80
C PRO A 280 -8.24 42.82 -2.15
N ILE A 281 -7.72 42.77 -3.37
CA ILE A 281 -6.86 43.79 -3.95
C ILE A 281 -7.58 44.43 -5.13
N LEU A 282 -7.39 45.74 -5.24
CA LEU A 282 -7.80 46.52 -6.38
C LEU A 282 -6.68 46.43 -7.43
N VAL A 283 -7.00 45.90 -8.61
CA VAL A 283 -6.05 45.78 -9.73
C VAL A 283 -6.46 46.65 -10.90
N ASP A 284 -5.46 47.15 -11.63
CA ASP A 284 -5.68 47.83 -12.89
C ASP A 284 -6.12 46.84 -13.99
N ARG A 285 -6.46 47.35 -15.18
CA ARG A 285 -6.84 46.53 -16.34
C ARG A 285 -5.73 45.56 -16.80
N ARG A 286 -4.46 45.87 -16.51
CA ARG A 286 -3.30 45.02 -16.82
C ARG A 286 -3.06 43.96 -15.75
N GLY A 287 -3.79 44.01 -14.63
CA GLY A 287 -3.63 43.11 -13.49
C GLY A 287 -2.57 43.58 -12.49
N ASN A 288 -2.02 44.78 -12.66
CA ASN A 288 -1.09 45.35 -11.70
C ASN A 288 -1.85 45.75 -10.43
N PHE A 289 -1.21 45.52 -9.30
CA PHE A 289 -1.73 45.93 -8.00
C PHE A 289 -1.82 47.47 -7.90
N ILE A 290 -2.98 47.99 -7.50
CA ILE A 290 -3.20 49.42 -7.19
C ILE A 290 -3.22 49.62 -5.67
N GLN A 291 -4.13 48.93 -4.98
CA GLN A 291 -4.38 49.14 -3.55
C GLN A 291 -5.00 47.89 -2.91
N GLU A 292 -4.77 47.70 -1.62
CA GLU A 292 -5.50 46.71 -0.81
C GLU A 292 -6.87 47.27 -0.40
N MET A 293 -7.92 46.46 -0.47
CA MET A 293 -9.27 46.86 -0.07
C MET A 293 -9.58 46.43 1.36
N GLU A 294 -10.49 47.15 2.00
CA GLU A 294 -11.09 46.74 3.27
C GLU A 294 -11.98 45.51 3.06
N GLY A 295 -12.00 44.60 4.06
CA GLY A 295 -12.72 43.32 3.98
C GLY A 295 -11.83 42.09 3.72
N ALA A 296 -10.54 42.16 4.06
CA ALA A 296 -9.69 40.96 4.08
C ALA A 296 -10.18 39.96 5.12
N VAL A 297 -10.33 38.70 4.73
CA VAL A 297 -10.51 37.59 5.66
C VAL A 297 -9.10 37.17 6.10
N PRO A 298 -8.71 37.36 7.36
CA PRO A 298 -7.36 37.03 7.80
C PRO A 298 -7.12 35.52 7.68
N GLU A 299 -5.92 35.15 7.28
CA GLU A 299 -5.45 33.78 7.38
C GLU A 299 -5.31 33.35 8.85
N ALA A 300 -5.59 32.08 9.13
CA ALA A 300 -5.36 31.50 10.45
C ALA A 300 -4.33 30.37 10.30
N PRO A 301 -3.14 30.47 10.94
CA PRO A 301 -2.15 29.41 10.85
C PRO A 301 -2.71 28.10 11.40
N GLY A 302 -2.19 26.98 10.91
CA GLY A 302 -2.53 25.69 11.47
C GLY A 302 -2.11 25.58 12.95
N THR A 303 -2.79 24.73 13.69
CA THR A 303 -2.48 24.46 15.10
C THR A 303 -1.34 23.45 15.19
N LYS A 304 -0.22 23.84 15.83
CA LYS A 304 0.88 22.91 16.11
C LYS A 304 0.40 21.86 17.10
N LEU A 305 0.64 20.59 16.79
CA LEU A 305 0.16 19.46 17.58
C LEU A 305 1.29 18.83 18.39
N GLN A 306 1.02 18.56 19.66
CA GLN A 306 1.90 17.78 20.52
C GLN A 306 1.31 16.39 20.74
N LEU A 307 2.03 15.36 20.32
CA LEU A 307 1.61 13.98 20.50
C LEU A 307 2.02 13.44 21.89
N THR A 308 1.36 12.38 22.34
CA THR A 308 1.70 11.64 23.56
C THR A 308 2.93 10.74 23.37
N LEU A 309 3.29 10.47 22.12
CA LEU A 309 4.41 9.61 21.74
C LEU A 309 5.74 10.15 22.24
N SER A 310 6.61 9.25 22.69
CA SER A 310 8.04 9.51 22.83
C SER A 310 8.75 9.03 21.56
N ALA A 311 9.40 9.95 20.83
CA ALA A 311 10.12 9.59 19.61
C ALA A 311 11.26 8.58 19.88
N GLU A 312 11.90 8.68 21.04
CA GLU A 312 12.97 7.78 21.47
C GLU A 312 12.45 6.39 21.82
N LEU A 313 11.37 6.29 22.62
CA LEU A 313 10.76 5.00 22.94
C LEU A 313 10.20 4.31 21.69
N GLN A 314 9.62 5.09 20.78
CA GLN A 314 9.14 4.61 19.48
C GLN A 314 10.29 4.05 18.62
N ALA A 315 11.38 4.81 18.46
CA ALA A 315 12.54 4.36 17.69
C ALA A 315 13.17 3.10 18.32
N TYR A 316 13.15 2.99 19.65
CA TYR A 316 13.60 1.79 20.35
C TYR A 316 12.68 0.58 20.08
N ALA A 317 11.37 0.78 20.08
CA ALA A 317 10.39 -0.25 19.74
C ALA A 317 10.56 -0.76 18.29
N ASP A 318 10.71 0.15 17.33
CA ASP A 318 11.01 -0.19 15.93
C ASP A 318 12.28 -1.04 15.83
N ALA A 319 13.32 -0.64 16.56
CA ALA A 319 14.61 -1.30 16.53
C ALA A 319 14.56 -2.71 17.14
N LEU A 320 13.77 -2.91 18.19
CA LEU A 320 13.52 -4.24 18.77
C LEU A 320 12.83 -5.17 17.77
N LEU A 321 11.84 -4.68 17.02
CA LEU A 321 11.17 -5.47 15.97
C LEU A 321 12.15 -5.89 14.86
N LEU A 322 13.04 -4.98 14.44
CA LEU A 322 14.09 -5.28 13.43
C LEU A 322 15.15 -6.26 13.93
N GLU A 323 15.45 -6.28 15.24
CA GLU A 323 16.32 -7.29 15.84
C GLU A 323 15.67 -8.68 15.85
N TYR A 324 14.36 -8.76 16.09
CA TYR A 324 13.63 -10.04 16.13
C TYR A 324 13.62 -10.76 14.78
N GLU A 325 13.52 -10.02 13.66
CA GLU A 325 13.59 -10.53 12.28
C GLU A 325 14.82 -11.42 12.02
N LYS A 326 15.93 -11.24 12.75
CA LYS A 326 17.14 -12.08 12.61
C LYS A 326 17.04 -13.46 13.26
N THR A 327 16.06 -13.71 14.10
CA THR A 327 15.96 -14.98 14.83
C THR A 327 15.46 -16.07 13.88
N GLU A 328 16.37 -16.64 13.09
CA GLU A 328 16.14 -17.80 12.21
C GLU A 328 16.21 -19.14 12.98
N THR A 329 16.55 -19.10 14.27
CA THR A 329 16.80 -20.29 15.06
C THR A 329 15.50 -20.91 15.55
N PHE A 330 14.99 -21.86 14.78
CA PHE A 330 14.08 -22.90 15.26
C PHE A 330 14.77 -23.65 16.42
N ARG A 331 14.33 -23.43 17.67
CA ARG A 331 15.08 -23.85 18.88
C ARG A 331 14.85 -25.30 19.30
N SER A 332 13.96 -26.03 18.61
CA SER A 332 13.56 -27.39 19.00
C SER A 332 13.67 -28.40 17.86
N ALA A 333 13.88 -29.68 18.17
CA ALA A 333 13.92 -30.75 17.16
C ALA A 333 12.59 -30.85 16.37
N LYS A 334 11.45 -30.58 17.01
CA LYS A 334 10.14 -30.52 16.35
C LYS A 334 10.03 -29.32 15.40
N SER A 335 10.66 -28.21 15.77
CA SER A 335 10.77 -26.99 14.98
C SER A 335 11.70 -27.18 13.77
N LEU A 336 12.81 -27.91 13.92
CA LEU A 336 13.70 -28.29 12.82
C LEU A 336 13.01 -29.19 11.79
N LYS A 337 12.27 -30.22 12.24
CA LYS A 337 11.42 -31.03 11.34
C LYS A 337 10.32 -30.20 10.65
N LYS A 338 9.83 -29.17 11.30
CA LYS A 338 8.86 -28.23 10.70
C LYS A 338 9.51 -27.35 9.63
N ARG A 339 10.79 -26.99 9.81
CA ARG A 339 11.59 -26.24 8.84
C ARG A 339 11.78 -27.03 7.54
N GLU A 340 12.03 -28.33 7.62
CA GLU A 340 12.13 -29.20 6.43
C GLU A 340 10.85 -29.20 5.59
N LYS A 341 9.69 -28.97 6.23
CA LYS A 341 8.35 -28.93 5.62
C LYS A 341 7.92 -27.54 5.17
N LEU A 342 8.70 -26.50 5.46
CA LEU A 342 8.39 -25.13 5.07
C LEU A 342 9.20 -24.74 3.84
N PRO A 343 8.65 -23.89 2.96
CA PRO A 343 9.47 -23.25 1.95
C PRO A 343 10.60 -22.46 2.65
N PRO A 344 11.87 -22.60 2.22
CA PRO A 344 13.03 -22.01 2.91
C PRO A 344 12.93 -20.51 3.15
N LEU A 345 12.33 -19.77 2.22
CA LEU A 345 12.21 -18.32 2.27
C LEU A 345 10.90 -17.87 2.94
N PHE A 346 10.14 -18.78 3.53
CA PHE A 346 8.86 -18.48 4.14
C PHE A 346 8.91 -18.30 5.67
N PRO A 347 8.33 -17.22 6.21
CA PRO A 347 8.08 -15.94 5.55
C PRO A 347 9.38 -15.15 5.42
N TRP A 348 9.55 -14.40 4.32
CA TRP A 348 10.73 -13.54 4.19
C TRP A 348 10.71 -12.35 5.15
N ILE A 349 9.51 -11.83 5.46
CA ILE A 349 9.27 -10.80 6.46
C ILE A 349 8.16 -11.32 7.39
N LYS A 350 8.44 -11.38 8.70
CA LYS A 350 7.55 -11.98 9.70
C LYS A 350 6.49 -10.98 10.17
N GLY A 351 6.86 -9.71 10.29
CA GLY A 351 5.97 -8.63 10.74
C GLY A 351 5.65 -8.70 12.24
N GLY A 352 5.12 -7.61 12.80
CA GLY A 352 4.81 -7.53 14.23
C GLY A 352 4.50 -6.11 14.71
N ALA A 353 4.17 -5.98 16.00
CA ALA A 353 3.88 -4.71 16.63
C ALA A 353 4.32 -4.67 18.09
N ILE A 354 4.64 -3.47 18.58
CA ILE A 354 4.88 -3.19 20.01
C ILE A 354 4.07 -1.95 20.39
N ILE A 355 3.30 -2.06 21.45
CA ILE A 355 2.50 -0.96 21.99
C ILE A 355 2.91 -0.72 23.43
N ALA A 356 3.18 0.55 23.75
CA ALA A 356 3.38 1.05 25.10
C ALA A 356 2.30 2.10 25.38
N LEU A 357 1.50 1.87 26.43
CA LEU A 357 0.37 2.72 26.80
C LEU A 357 0.42 3.00 28.31
N ASP A 358 0.13 4.23 28.71
CA ASP A 358 -0.04 4.58 30.13
C ASP A 358 -1.45 4.17 30.59
N PRO A 359 -1.57 3.24 31.56
CA PRO A 359 -2.85 2.68 31.96
C PRO A 359 -3.74 3.68 32.71
N ASN A 360 -3.20 4.77 33.23
CA ASN A 360 -3.95 5.69 34.10
C ASN A 360 -4.71 6.77 33.32
N ASN A 361 -4.33 7.01 32.08
CA ASN A 361 -4.84 8.11 31.26
C ASN A 361 -5.08 7.72 29.79
N GLY A 362 -4.67 6.52 29.37
CA GLY A 362 -4.83 6.03 27.99
C GLY A 362 -3.84 6.64 26.99
N GLU A 363 -2.80 7.35 27.44
CA GLU A 363 -1.80 7.95 26.55
C GLU A 363 -0.93 6.90 25.87
N ILE A 364 -0.81 7.00 24.54
CA ILE A 364 0.05 6.11 23.76
C ILE A 364 1.48 6.66 23.78
N LEU A 365 2.39 5.92 24.40
CA LEU A 365 3.80 6.28 24.56
C LEU A 365 4.64 5.83 23.35
N ALA A 366 4.33 4.65 22.83
CA ALA A 366 4.88 4.11 21.58
C ALA A 366 3.88 3.12 20.95
N MET A 367 3.82 3.05 19.62
CA MET A 367 2.96 2.16 18.86
C MET A 367 3.66 1.78 17.56
N ALA A 368 4.64 0.88 17.64
CA ALA A 368 5.46 0.46 16.51
C ALA A 368 4.81 -0.68 15.73
N SER A 369 4.93 -0.64 14.41
CA SER A 369 4.58 -1.71 13.48
C SER A 369 5.76 -2.05 12.57
N SER A 370 5.95 -3.33 12.26
CA SER A 370 6.92 -3.81 11.26
C SER A 370 6.19 -4.67 10.22
N PRO A 371 6.47 -4.51 8.91
CA PRO A 371 7.51 -3.66 8.33
C PRO A 371 7.16 -2.17 8.30
N ARG A 372 8.18 -1.31 8.21
CA ARG A 372 8.06 0.16 8.16
C ARG A 372 8.22 0.68 6.73
N TYR A 373 7.74 1.88 6.46
CA TYR A 373 7.89 2.59 5.18
C TYR A 373 8.38 4.03 5.41
N ARG A 374 8.74 4.75 4.34
CA ARG A 374 9.24 6.14 4.41
C ARG A 374 8.18 7.14 3.95
N ASN A 375 7.81 8.08 4.83
CA ASN A 375 6.81 9.10 4.49
C ASN A 375 7.32 10.12 3.45
N ASN A 376 8.62 10.42 3.48
CA ASN A 376 9.26 11.37 2.57
C ASN A 376 9.15 10.95 1.08
N ASP A 377 9.10 9.64 0.79
CA ASP A 377 8.97 9.13 -0.58
C ASP A 377 7.68 9.62 -1.25
N PHE A 378 6.56 9.61 -0.51
CA PHE A 378 5.27 10.07 -1.02
C PHE A 378 5.23 11.59 -1.29
N VAL A 379 5.94 12.37 -0.48
CA VAL A 379 6.00 13.84 -0.65
C VAL A 379 6.91 14.21 -1.83
N ASN A 380 8.01 13.49 -1.99
CA ASN A 380 9.04 13.78 -2.99
C ASN A 380 8.83 13.08 -4.34
N ALA A 381 7.74 12.33 -4.51
CA ALA A 381 7.46 11.49 -5.69
C ALA A 381 7.64 12.17 -7.06
N LYS A 382 7.39 13.48 -7.15
CA LYS A 382 7.51 14.26 -8.40
C LYS A 382 8.73 15.19 -8.46
N VAL A 383 9.45 15.33 -7.35
CA VAL A 383 10.45 16.38 -7.13
C VAL A 383 11.85 15.79 -6.93
N ALA A 384 11.93 14.51 -6.56
CA ALA A 384 13.20 13.83 -6.41
C ALA A 384 13.98 13.76 -7.73
N GLU A 385 15.29 13.92 -7.63
CA GLU A 385 16.25 13.84 -8.75
C GLU A 385 16.12 12.49 -9.47
N ASP A 386 16.00 11.39 -8.71
CA ASP A 386 15.64 10.05 -9.21
C ASP A 386 14.16 9.72 -8.94
N SER A 387 13.28 10.34 -9.70
CA SER A 387 11.83 10.08 -9.60
C SER A 387 11.43 8.63 -9.91
N LYS A 388 12.23 7.88 -10.70
CA LYS A 388 11.95 6.46 -11.03
C LYS A 388 12.17 5.57 -9.80
N ALA A 389 13.29 5.74 -9.08
CA ALA A 389 13.56 4.97 -7.86
C ALA A 389 12.58 5.28 -6.73
N VAL A 390 12.21 6.56 -6.54
CA VAL A 390 11.19 6.94 -5.54
C VAL A 390 9.84 6.32 -5.89
N ARG A 391 9.46 6.30 -7.17
CA ARG A 391 8.22 5.67 -7.64
C ARG A 391 8.20 4.17 -7.41
N SER A 392 9.31 3.47 -7.67
CA SER A 392 9.45 2.04 -7.35
C SER A 392 9.36 1.77 -5.84
N SER A 393 9.95 2.65 -5.01
CA SER A 393 9.80 2.58 -3.55
C SER A 393 8.34 2.75 -3.12
N ILE A 394 7.61 3.68 -3.72
CA ILE A 394 6.17 3.86 -3.49
C ILE A 394 5.38 2.60 -3.89
N TYR A 395 5.70 1.96 -5.00
CA TYR A 395 5.10 0.69 -5.41
C TYR A 395 5.34 -0.41 -4.37
N ARG A 396 6.56 -0.49 -3.82
CA ARG A 396 6.89 -1.38 -2.69
C ARG A 396 6.03 -1.09 -1.47
N TRP A 397 5.86 0.17 -1.07
CA TRP A 397 5.03 0.53 0.08
C TRP A 397 3.55 0.19 -0.13
N LEU A 398 3.06 0.38 -1.35
CA LEU A 398 1.68 0.05 -1.74
C LEU A 398 1.45 -1.46 -1.94
N GLU A 399 2.51 -2.23 -2.15
CA GLU A 399 2.48 -3.67 -2.46
C GLU A 399 1.58 -3.98 -3.67
N ASN A 400 1.63 -3.12 -4.68
CA ASN A 400 0.82 -3.25 -5.89
C ASN A 400 1.39 -4.27 -6.87
N LYS A 401 0.63 -4.55 -7.94
CA LYS A 401 1.04 -5.51 -8.98
C LYS A 401 2.31 -5.06 -9.70
N GLU A 402 2.50 -3.75 -9.84
CA GLU A 402 3.70 -3.16 -10.45
C GLU A 402 4.96 -3.52 -9.67
N HIS A 403 4.92 -3.49 -8.33
CA HIS A 403 6.05 -3.92 -7.50
C HIS A 403 6.37 -5.41 -7.68
N ILE A 404 5.34 -6.26 -7.67
CA ILE A 404 5.51 -7.71 -7.87
C ILE A 404 6.11 -7.99 -9.26
N ALA A 405 5.65 -7.25 -10.29
CA ALA A 405 6.20 -7.32 -11.63
C ALA A 405 7.69 -6.93 -11.67
N GLU A 406 8.06 -5.81 -11.02
CA GLU A 406 9.46 -5.35 -10.94
C GLU A 406 10.37 -6.38 -10.27
N ILE A 407 9.87 -7.10 -9.25
CA ILE A 407 10.63 -8.18 -8.58
C ILE A 407 10.75 -9.41 -9.47
N TYR A 408 9.65 -9.85 -10.08
CA TYR A 408 9.64 -11.02 -10.96
C TYR A 408 10.56 -10.82 -12.18
N ASP A 409 10.49 -9.64 -12.79
CA ASP A 409 11.36 -9.22 -13.90
C ASP A 409 12.79 -8.88 -13.46
N ARG A 410 13.08 -8.98 -12.15
CA ARG A 410 14.38 -8.69 -11.52
C ARG A 410 14.90 -7.25 -11.71
N LYS A 411 14.02 -6.33 -12.08
CA LYS A 411 14.31 -4.89 -12.16
C LYS A 411 14.64 -4.33 -10.77
N VAL A 412 13.99 -4.88 -9.74
CA VAL A 412 14.21 -4.52 -8.33
C VAL A 412 14.30 -5.80 -7.50
N PRO A 413 15.26 -5.93 -6.58
CA PRO A 413 15.32 -7.10 -5.71
C PRO A 413 14.29 -7.02 -4.57
N LEU A 414 14.01 -8.16 -3.93
CA LEU A 414 13.22 -8.17 -2.71
C LEU A 414 14.08 -7.63 -1.55
N ILE A 415 13.57 -6.66 -0.81
CA ILE A 415 14.35 -5.96 0.23
C ILE A 415 13.63 -6.05 1.59
N ARG A 416 14.38 -6.32 2.65
CA ARG A 416 13.92 -6.18 4.05
C ARG A 416 14.92 -5.38 4.88
N GLU A 417 14.43 -4.61 5.84
CA GLU A 417 15.30 -3.92 6.81
C GLU A 417 15.75 -4.89 7.91
N ARG A 418 17.02 -4.81 8.29
CA ARG A 418 17.59 -5.53 9.44
C ARG A 418 18.42 -4.59 10.30
N ARG A 419 18.54 -4.94 11.59
CA ARG A 419 19.44 -4.25 12.52
C ARG A 419 20.62 -5.13 12.89
N ASN A 420 21.84 -4.58 12.86
CA ASN A 420 23.00 -5.26 13.40
C ASN A 420 23.01 -5.11 14.94
N PRO A 421 22.93 -6.20 15.71
CA PRO A 421 22.90 -6.11 17.18
C PRO A 421 24.22 -5.61 17.78
N LEU A 422 25.34 -5.75 17.08
CA LEU A 422 26.66 -5.30 17.57
C LEU A 422 26.89 -3.81 17.32
N THR A 423 26.55 -3.33 16.11
CA THR A 423 26.78 -1.92 15.73
C THR A 423 25.57 -1.02 15.98
N GLY A 424 24.38 -1.61 16.18
CA GLY A 424 23.11 -0.89 16.31
C GLY A 424 22.59 -0.27 15.01
N LEU A 425 23.34 -0.38 13.90
CA LEU A 425 22.99 0.20 12.60
C LEU A 425 21.98 -0.66 11.85
N CYS A 426 21.02 0.01 11.21
CA CYS A 426 20.09 -0.61 10.29
C CYS A 426 20.72 -0.72 8.89
N TYR A 427 20.44 -1.82 8.20
CA TYR A 427 20.85 -2.05 6.81
C TYR A 427 19.74 -2.79 6.06
N GLU A 428 19.77 -2.70 4.74
CA GLU A 428 18.83 -3.41 3.87
C GLU A 428 19.46 -4.74 3.43
N GLU A 429 18.76 -5.85 3.68
CA GLU A 429 19.10 -7.15 3.13
C GLU A 429 18.37 -7.35 1.81
N ILE A 430 19.14 -7.71 0.79
CA ILE A 430 18.72 -7.80 -0.60
C ILE A 430 18.65 -9.26 -1.01
N LEU A 431 17.52 -9.68 -1.59
CA LEU A 431 17.33 -11.00 -2.16
C LEU A 431 16.91 -10.87 -3.64
N PRO A 432 17.81 -11.17 -4.60
CA PRO A 432 17.43 -11.26 -6.00
C PRO A 432 16.54 -12.49 -6.23
N LEU A 433 15.46 -12.35 -7.00
CA LEU A 433 14.55 -13.45 -7.29
C LEU A 433 15.11 -14.33 -8.42
N THR A 434 16.07 -15.19 -8.08
CA THR A 434 16.50 -16.28 -8.98
C THR A 434 15.42 -17.35 -9.09
N PHE A 435 15.53 -18.24 -10.08
CA PHE A 435 14.57 -19.34 -10.21
C PHE A 435 14.57 -20.27 -8.99
N ASP A 436 15.75 -20.55 -8.45
CA ASP A 436 15.86 -21.30 -7.19
C ASP A 436 15.17 -20.57 -6.03
N CYS A 437 15.37 -19.25 -5.89
CA CYS A 437 14.68 -18.46 -4.87
C CYS A 437 13.16 -18.48 -5.08
N PHE A 438 12.68 -18.36 -6.32
CA PHE A 438 11.27 -18.47 -6.66
C PHE A 438 10.70 -19.82 -6.19
N LEU A 439 11.39 -20.93 -6.48
CA LEU A 439 10.98 -22.25 -6.00
C LEU A 439 11.05 -22.37 -4.46
N ASP A 440 12.02 -21.73 -3.82
CA ASP A 440 12.18 -21.70 -2.35
C ASP A 440 11.08 -20.90 -1.62
N PHE A 441 10.35 -20.05 -2.35
CA PHE A 441 9.11 -19.43 -1.84
C PHE A 441 7.89 -20.34 -1.98
N LEU A 442 7.83 -21.15 -3.03
CA LEU A 442 6.66 -21.95 -3.36
C LEU A 442 6.65 -23.33 -2.69
N PHE A 443 7.83 -23.92 -2.49
CA PHE A 443 8.01 -25.32 -2.15
C PHE A 443 9.03 -25.55 -1.03
N PRO A 444 8.75 -26.49 -0.11
CA PRO A 444 9.74 -27.04 0.81
C PRO A 444 10.91 -27.72 0.10
N GLU A 445 12.04 -27.92 0.80
CA GLU A 445 13.23 -28.58 0.24
C GLU A 445 12.98 -30.02 -0.21
N ASN A 446 12.09 -30.72 0.48
CA ASN A 446 11.75 -32.11 0.19
C ASN A 446 10.59 -32.28 -0.81
N SER A 447 10.09 -31.19 -1.41
CA SER A 447 8.98 -31.27 -2.36
C SER A 447 9.42 -31.98 -3.64
N VAL A 448 8.63 -32.98 -4.06
CA VAL A 448 8.93 -33.79 -5.25
C VAL A 448 8.93 -32.92 -6.51
N ILE A 449 7.97 -31.99 -6.63
CA ILE A 449 7.89 -31.04 -7.75
C ILE A 449 9.18 -30.21 -7.84
N LYS A 450 9.65 -29.67 -6.71
CA LYS A 450 10.88 -28.88 -6.66
C LYS A 450 12.10 -29.69 -7.10
N LEU A 451 12.23 -30.93 -6.60
CA LEU A 451 13.33 -31.81 -6.96
C LEU A 451 13.30 -32.20 -8.44
N GLN A 452 12.12 -32.46 -9.00
CA GLN A 452 11.94 -32.80 -10.41
C GLN A 452 12.30 -31.63 -11.32
N LEU A 453 11.83 -30.41 -11.00
CA LEU A 453 12.17 -29.17 -11.71
C LEU A 453 13.67 -28.87 -11.71
N LYS A 454 14.41 -29.27 -10.66
CA LYS A 454 15.86 -29.07 -10.56
C LYS A 454 16.70 -30.15 -11.25
N ARG A 455 16.25 -31.41 -11.27
CA ARG A 455 17.06 -32.54 -11.77
C ARG A 455 16.96 -32.76 -13.27
N ASN A 456 15.75 -32.67 -13.82
CA ASN A 456 15.42 -33.24 -15.14
C ASN A 456 14.52 -32.31 -15.96
N SER A 457 14.81 -31.02 -16.01
CA SER A 457 14.00 -30.08 -16.79
C SER A 457 14.89 -29.22 -17.68
N PHE A 458 14.97 -29.65 -18.94
CA PHE A 458 15.56 -28.89 -20.04
C PHE A 458 14.46 -28.29 -20.91
N VAL A 459 14.74 -27.15 -21.56
CA VAL A 459 13.76 -26.44 -22.39
C VAL A 459 13.11 -27.36 -23.44
N GLY A 460 13.87 -28.25 -24.08
CA GLY A 460 13.34 -29.19 -25.08
C GLY A 460 12.32 -30.18 -24.51
N GLN A 461 12.64 -30.80 -23.37
CA GLN A 461 11.72 -31.71 -22.68
C GLN A 461 10.46 -30.98 -22.19
N VAL A 462 10.61 -29.72 -21.78
CA VAL A 462 9.50 -28.89 -21.33
C VAL A 462 8.52 -28.61 -22.46
N ILE A 463 9.01 -28.34 -23.67
CA ILE A 463 8.18 -28.17 -24.87
C ILE A 463 7.46 -29.48 -25.21
N GLU A 464 8.18 -30.61 -25.18
CA GLU A 464 7.62 -31.93 -25.44
C GLU A 464 6.47 -32.28 -24.48
N VAL A 465 6.66 -32.11 -23.18
CA VAL A 465 5.62 -32.34 -22.16
C VAL A 465 4.41 -31.45 -22.38
N GLN A 466 4.61 -30.17 -22.66
CA GLN A 466 3.51 -29.24 -22.93
C GLN A 466 2.73 -29.63 -24.20
N ASN A 467 3.42 -30.08 -25.25
CA ASN A 467 2.78 -30.55 -26.49
C ASN A 467 1.97 -31.83 -26.25
N LEU A 468 2.48 -32.78 -25.47
CA LEU A 468 1.76 -34.00 -25.09
C LEU A 468 0.49 -33.68 -24.29
N VAL A 469 0.58 -32.79 -23.30
CA VAL A 469 -0.59 -32.35 -22.52
C VAL A 469 -1.59 -31.60 -23.39
N THR A 470 -1.12 -30.73 -24.30
CA THR A 470 -2.01 -30.01 -25.22
C THR A 470 -2.74 -30.98 -26.16
N ARG A 471 -2.03 -31.97 -26.72
CA ARG A 471 -2.63 -33.03 -27.54
C ARG A 471 -3.65 -33.84 -26.73
N LEU A 472 -3.35 -34.18 -25.48
CA LEU A 472 -4.29 -34.86 -24.59
C LEU A 472 -5.55 -34.03 -24.37
N LEU A 473 -5.40 -32.76 -24.01
CA LEU A 473 -6.54 -31.86 -23.75
C LEU A 473 -7.39 -31.62 -25.00
N SER A 474 -6.79 -31.63 -26.19
CA SER A 474 -7.52 -31.45 -27.46
C SER A 474 -8.45 -32.62 -27.82
N LEU A 475 -8.26 -33.79 -27.19
CA LEU A 475 -9.16 -34.96 -27.34
C LEU A 475 -10.46 -34.82 -26.52
N PHE A 476 -10.53 -33.79 -25.66
CA PHE A 476 -11.69 -33.46 -24.85
C PHE A 476 -12.21 -32.08 -25.25
N PRO A 477 -13.47 -31.71 -24.93
CA PRO A 477 -14.01 -30.38 -25.22
C PRO A 477 -13.46 -29.29 -24.26
N TYR A 478 -12.17 -29.35 -23.94
CA TYR A 478 -11.50 -28.43 -23.02
C TYR A 478 -11.44 -26.99 -23.54
N GLU A 479 -11.17 -26.81 -24.84
CA GLU A 479 -11.08 -25.48 -25.47
C GLU A 479 -12.42 -24.73 -25.46
N GLU A 480 -13.53 -25.46 -25.48
CA GLU A 480 -14.89 -24.92 -25.34
C GLU A 480 -15.23 -24.50 -23.90
N GLY A 481 -14.33 -24.79 -22.94
CA GLY A 481 -14.50 -24.49 -21.53
C GLY A 481 -15.57 -25.35 -20.84
N THR A 482 -15.98 -26.45 -21.46
CA THR A 482 -17.08 -27.30 -20.99
C THR A 482 -16.64 -28.26 -19.89
N CYS A 483 -15.40 -28.76 -19.92
CA CYS A 483 -14.86 -29.67 -18.91
C CYS A 483 -13.60 -29.11 -18.24
N PRO A 484 -13.45 -29.21 -16.90
CA PRO A 484 -12.24 -28.78 -16.22
C PRO A 484 -11.08 -29.77 -16.42
N CYS A 485 -9.86 -29.26 -16.51
CA CYS A 485 -8.64 -30.06 -16.71
C CYS A 485 -8.41 -31.08 -15.57
N SER A 486 -8.77 -30.71 -14.33
CA SER A 486 -8.72 -31.60 -13.16
C SER A 486 -9.50 -32.90 -13.37
N ALA A 487 -10.71 -32.81 -13.93
CA ALA A 487 -11.56 -33.97 -14.19
C ALA A 487 -11.02 -34.84 -15.33
N ILE A 488 -10.41 -34.23 -16.35
CA ILE A 488 -9.74 -34.96 -17.43
C ILE A 488 -8.58 -35.77 -16.87
N PHE A 489 -7.72 -35.14 -16.05
CA PHE A 489 -6.59 -35.84 -15.42
C PHE A 489 -7.05 -36.95 -14.46
N ASP A 490 -8.10 -36.72 -13.66
CA ASP A 490 -8.67 -37.76 -12.80
C ASP A 490 -9.24 -38.96 -13.57
N ALA A 491 -9.72 -38.73 -14.80
CA ALA A 491 -10.23 -39.77 -15.67
C ALA A 491 -9.13 -40.55 -16.41
N VAL A 492 -8.06 -39.87 -16.84
CA VAL A 492 -6.92 -40.47 -17.56
C VAL A 492 -5.95 -41.18 -16.60
N PHE A 493 -5.74 -40.63 -15.41
CA PHE A 493 -4.88 -41.15 -14.34
C PHE A 493 -5.72 -41.55 -13.12
N PRO A 494 -6.36 -42.73 -13.17
CA PRO A 494 -7.35 -43.13 -12.19
C PRO A 494 -6.71 -43.70 -10.91
N ASN A 495 -7.51 -43.81 -9.84
CA ASN A 495 -7.03 -44.28 -8.53
C ASN A 495 -6.69 -45.77 -8.53
N GLU A 496 -7.33 -46.56 -9.39
CA GLU A 496 -7.09 -48.00 -9.59
C GLU A 496 -5.63 -48.30 -9.97
N GLU A 497 -4.95 -47.32 -10.58
CA GLU A 497 -3.55 -47.42 -10.99
C GLU A 497 -2.57 -46.78 -9.99
N GLY A 498 -3.07 -46.38 -8.81
CA GLY A 498 -2.25 -45.81 -7.73
C GLY A 498 -2.10 -44.29 -7.77
N HIS A 499 -2.83 -43.58 -8.64
CA HIS A 499 -2.82 -42.12 -8.68
C HIS A 499 -3.78 -41.50 -7.66
N ILE A 500 -3.39 -40.35 -7.09
CA ILE A 500 -4.21 -39.64 -6.11
C ILE A 500 -5.03 -38.54 -6.82
N LEU A 501 -6.34 -38.75 -6.88
CA LEU A 501 -7.31 -37.87 -7.54
C LEU A 501 -7.45 -36.49 -6.87
N ILE A 502 -7.94 -35.51 -7.63
CA ILE A 502 -8.27 -34.15 -7.17
C ILE A 502 -9.71 -34.08 -6.65
N GLN A 503 -10.65 -34.76 -7.34
CA GLN A 503 -12.08 -34.83 -7.00
C GLN A 503 -12.81 -33.48 -7.09
N GLU A 504 -12.61 -32.74 -8.17
CA GLU A 504 -13.41 -31.53 -8.43
C GLU A 504 -14.88 -31.87 -8.72
N VAL A 505 -15.81 -31.07 -8.21
CA VAL A 505 -17.25 -31.27 -8.41
C VAL A 505 -17.62 -30.89 -9.84
N ILE A 506 -18.04 -31.87 -10.63
CA ILE A 506 -18.44 -31.73 -12.04
C ILE A 506 -19.91 -32.13 -12.27
N SER A 507 -20.52 -31.61 -13.33
CA SER A 507 -21.91 -31.89 -13.70
C SER A 507 -22.08 -33.28 -14.33
N LEU A 508 -23.31 -33.81 -14.32
CA LEU A 508 -23.63 -35.08 -14.99
C LEU A 508 -23.41 -35.05 -16.51
N GLN A 509 -23.48 -33.86 -17.13
CA GLN A 509 -23.20 -33.69 -18.56
C GLN A 509 -21.69 -33.78 -18.82
N GLU A 510 -20.88 -33.10 -18.01
CA GLU A 510 -19.42 -33.15 -18.05
C GLU A 510 -18.89 -34.58 -17.86
N GLN A 511 -19.45 -35.32 -16.90
CA GLN A 511 -19.13 -36.73 -16.70
C GLN A 511 -19.41 -37.59 -17.94
N LYS A 512 -20.55 -37.36 -18.62
CA LYS A 512 -20.90 -38.09 -19.83
C LYS A 512 -19.95 -37.77 -20.98
N TRP A 513 -19.62 -36.50 -21.19
CA TRP A 513 -18.68 -36.08 -22.23
C TRP A 513 -17.29 -36.68 -22.01
N ILE A 514 -16.78 -36.67 -20.78
CA ILE A 514 -15.48 -37.29 -20.46
C ILE A 514 -15.51 -38.78 -20.79
N MET A 515 -16.57 -39.50 -20.40
CA MET A 515 -16.72 -40.93 -20.69
C MET A 515 -16.87 -41.23 -22.19
N GLU A 516 -17.54 -40.36 -22.94
CA GLU A 516 -17.68 -40.48 -24.39
C GLU A 516 -16.33 -40.30 -25.10
N CYS A 517 -15.57 -39.26 -24.73
CA CYS A 517 -14.22 -39.01 -25.24
C CYS A 517 -13.26 -40.16 -24.91
N LEU A 518 -13.29 -40.69 -23.68
CA LEU A 518 -12.45 -41.83 -23.27
C LEU A 518 -12.70 -43.07 -24.15
N ASN A 519 -13.96 -43.32 -24.53
CA ASN A 519 -14.30 -44.46 -25.39
C ASN A 519 -13.94 -44.20 -26.86
N GLN A 520 -14.15 -42.98 -27.35
CA GLN A 520 -13.90 -42.60 -28.74
C GLN A 520 -12.41 -42.54 -29.08
N HIS A 521 -11.58 -42.03 -28.17
CA HIS A 521 -10.15 -41.77 -28.38
C HIS A 521 -9.24 -42.70 -27.57
N LYS A 522 -9.72 -43.89 -27.18
CA LYS A 522 -9.04 -44.78 -26.25
C LYS A 522 -7.57 -45.06 -26.62
N ALA A 523 -7.28 -45.39 -27.87
CA ALA A 523 -5.93 -45.72 -28.33
C ALA A 523 -4.98 -44.51 -28.27
N ASP A 524 -5.44 -43.33 -28.68
CA ASP A 524 -4.65 -42.10 -28.63
C ASP A 524 -4.35 -41.69 -27.18
N ILE A 525 -5.33 -41.86 -26.28
CA ILE A 525 -5.17 -41.56 -24.85
C ILE A 525 -4.19 -42.52 -24.20
N GLU A 526 -4.23 -43.82 -24.52
CA GLU A 526 -3.26 -44.81 -24.03
C GLU A 526 -1.83 -44.47 -24.48
N GLU A 527 -1.61 -44.11 -25.75
CA GLU A 527 -0.31 -43.65 -26.27
C GLU A 527 0.21 -42.42 -25.52
N LEU A 528 -0.63 -41.39 -25.37
CA LEU A 528 -0.26 -40.15 -24.69
C LEU A 528 -0.01 -40.35 -23.20
N LYS A 529 -0.79 -41.21 -22.57
CA LYS A 529 -0.63 -41.57 -21.16
C LYS A 529 0.69 -42.29 -20.93
N GLU A 530 1.05 -43.27 -21.74
CA GLU A 530 2.35 -43.95 -21.65
C GLU A 530 3.52 -42.97 -21.80
N ALA A 531 3.42 -42.01 -22.72
CA ALA A 531 4.43 -40.97 -22.88
C ALA A 531 4.50 -40.02 -21.67
N LEU A 532 3.35 -39.59 -21.14
CA LEU A 532 3.28 -38.70 -19.97
C LEU A 532 3.71 -39.41 -18.68
N ASP A 533 3.46 -40.71 -18.54
CA ASP A 533 3.86 -41.50 -17.36
C ASP A 533 5.37 -41.57 -17.21
N GLN A 534 6.15 -41.53 -18.31
CA GLN A 534 7.62 -41.45 -18.22
C GLN A 534 8.08 -40.19 -17.47
N VAL A 535 7.29 -39.12 -17.52
CA VAL A 535 7.57 -37.84 -16.86
C VAL A 535 6.86 -37.75 -15.50
N PHE A 536 5.64 -38.26 -15.40
CA PHE A 536 4.82 -38.17 -14.19
C PHE A 536 5.00 -39.33 -13.20
N ASN A 537 5.88 -40.30 -13.47
CA ASN A 537 6.09 -41.47 -12.60
C ASN A 537 6.36 -41.10 -11.13
N GLU A 538 7.10 -40.02 -10.89
CA GLU A 538 7.41 -39.55 -9.53
C GLU A 538 6.29 -38.70 -8.89
N LEU A 539 5.24 -38.35 -9.64
CA LEU A 539 4.12 -37.50 -9.23
C LEU A 539 2.82 -38.32 -9.07
N PRO A 540 2.60 -38.98 -7.92
CA PRO A 540 1.42 -39.82 -7.72
C PRO A 540 0.12 -39.00 -7.75
N ALA A 541 0.15 -37.74 -7.33
CA ALA A 541 -1.03 -36.88 -7.27
C ALA A 541 -1.31 -36.14 -8.58
N ASN A 542 -2.54 -36.20 -9.07
CA ASN A 542 -2.96 -35.47 -10.26
C ASN A 542 -2.87 -33.95 -10.09
N TYR A 543 -3.09 -33.43 -8.88
CA TYR A 543 -2.84 -32.02 -8.56
C TYR A 543 -1.39 -31.62 -8.83
N ASP A 544 -0.42 -32.46 -8.45
CA ASP A 544 1.00 -32.16 -8.61
C ASP A 544 1.42 -32.27 -10.09
N LYS A 545 0.84 -33.20 -10.86
CA LYS A 545 1.02 -33.28 -12.33
C LYS A 545 0.60 -31.98 -13.02
N ILE A 546 -0.60 -31.48 -12.71
CA ILE A 546 -1.12 -30.23 -13.29
C ILE A 546 -0.28 -29.02 -12.83
N LEU A 547 0.06 -28.93 -11.53
CA LEU A 547 0.92 -27.87 -10.99
C LEU A 547 2.30 -27.85 -11.64
N TYR A 548 2.91 -29.02 -11.84
CA TYR A 548 4.17 -29.14 -12.55
C TYR A 548 4.03 -28.61 -13.99
N THR A 549 3.00 -29.02 -14.73
CA THR A 549 2.75 -28.52 -16.08
C THR A 549 2.49 -27.00 -16.11
N ASP A 550 1.72 -26.44 -15.18
CA ASP A 550 1.49 -24.99 -15.15
C ASP A 550 2.75 -24.18 -14.79
N ILE A 551 3.67 -24.72 -13.97
CA ILE A 551 4.98 -24.11 -13.72
C ILE A 551 5.86 -24.17 -14.97
N LEU A 552 5.82 -25.29 -15.70
CA LEU A 552 6.51 -25.41 -16.99
C LEU A 552 5.99 -24.40 -18.02
N ARG A 553 4.66 -24.26 -18.11
CA ARG A 553 3.98 -23.24 -18.94
C ARG A 553 4.39 -21.84 -18.51
N LEU A 554 4.46 -21.55 -17.21
CA LEU A 554 4.89 -20.24 -16.71
C LEU A 554 6.29 -19.85 -17.23
N ILE A 555 7.21 -20.80 -17.34
CA ILE A 555 8.60 -20.53 -17.75
C ILE A 555 8.72 -20.50 -19.27
N VAL A 556 8.26 -21.54 -19.95
CA VAL A 556 8.47 -21.75 -21.40
C VAL A 556 7.13 -21.69 -22.14
N ASP A 557 7.09 -20.89 -23.21
CA ASP A 557 5.98 -20.85 -24.14
C ASP A 557 6.37 -21.50 -25.47
N PRO A 558 5.92 -22.74 -25.76
CA PRO A 558 6.27 -23.45 -26.98
C PRO A 558 5.99 -22.68 -28.27
N GLU A 559 4.94 -21.84 -28.30
CA GLU A 559 4.56 -21.08 -29.50
C GLU A 559 5.59 -20.02 -29.89
N ARG A 560 6.44 -19.59 -28.95
CA ARG A 560 7.50 -18.60 -29.19
C ARG A 560 8.83 -19.23 -29.68
N PHE A 561 8.95 -20.56 -29.68
CA PHE A 561 10.18 -21.23 -30.11
C PHE A 561 10.17 -21.47 -31.62
N SER A 562 11.00 -20.71 -32.34
CA SER A 562 11.21 -20.88 -33.77
C SER A 562 12.00 -22.17 -34.07
N PRO A 563 11.67 -22.91 -35.16
CA PRO A 563 12.44 -24.07 -35.59
C PRO A 563 13.88 -23.74 -36.01
N VAL A 564 14.20 -22.45 -36.17
CA VAL A 564 15.54 -21.94 -36.51
C VAL A 564 16.47 -21.91 -35.28
N LEU A 565 15.94 -22.08 -34.07
CA LEU A 565 16.76 -22.08 -32.84
C LEU A 565 17.67 -23.32 -32.77
N PRO A 566 18.93 -23.16 -32.37
CA PRO A 566 19.87 -24.27 -32.30
C PRO A 566 19.48 -25.27 -31.20
N SER A 567 19.88 -26.53 -31.39
CA SER A 567 19.63 -27.60 -30.41
C SER A 567 20.23 -27.33 -29.03
N GLU A 568 21.24 -26.45 -28.93
CA GLU A 568 21.86 -26.01 -27.68
C GLU A 568 20.88 -25.28 -26.77
N VAL A 569 19.97 -24.45 -27.33
CA VAL A 569 18.94 -23.75 -26.56
C VAL A 569 17.97 -24.74 -25.90
N HIS A 570 17.67 -25.83 -26.60
CA HIS A 570 16.81 -26.90 -26.08
C HIS A 570 17.47 -27.70 -24.94
N ARG A 571 18.81 -27.62 -24.81
CA ARG A 571 19.60 -28.27 -23.75
C ARG A 571 19.85 -27.37 -22.54
N LEU A 572 19.40 -26.11 -22.56
CA LEU A 572 19.48 -25.24 -21.39
C LEU A 572 18.61 -25.80 -20.27
N SER A 573 19.15 -25.80 -19.05
CA SER A 573 18.34 -26.06 -17.86
C SER A 573 17.34 -24.92 -17.63
N LEU A 574 16.26 -25.19 -16.91
CA LEU A 574 15.28 -24.15 -16.56
C LEU A 574 15.90 -22.98 -15.76
N SER A 575 16.84 -23.28 -14.86
CA SER A 575 17.53 -22.25 -14.07
C SER A 575 18.39 -21.35 -14.95
N GLU A 576 19.12 -21.92 -15.91
CA GLU A 576 19.92 -21.14 -16.87
C GLU A 576 19.04 -20.30 -17.81
N PHE A 577 17.97 -20.89 -18.35
CA PHE A 577 17.05 -20.19 -19.24
C PHE A 577 16.37 -18.99 -18.54
N THR A 578 15.88 -19.19 -17.32
CA THR A 578 15.27 -18.11 -16.52
C THR A 578 16.28 -17.07 -16.06
N GLU A 579 17.55 -17.44 -15.80
CA GLU A 579 18.63 -16.50 -15.53
C GLU A 579 18.91 -15.62 -16.75
N LEU A 580 19.03 -16.22 -17.94
CA LEU A 580 19.19 -15.48 -19.20
C LEU A 580 18.01 -14.53 -19.43
N GLN A 581 16.77 -15.01 -19.28
CA GLN A 581 15.56 -14.19 -19.41
C GLN A 581 15.57 -13.01 -18.44
N GLY A 582 15.79 -13.25 -17.14
CA GLY A 582 15.75 -12.19 -16.14
C GLY A 582 16.85 -11.14 -16.35
N ARG A 583 18.07 -11.58 -16.69
CA ARG A 583 19.19 -10.67 -17.02
C ARG A 583 18.90 -9.86 -18.28
N TYR A 584 18.31 -10.50 -19.28
CA TYR A 584 17.88 -9.86 -20.52
C TYR A 584 16.81 -8.80 -20.27
N VAL A 585 15.76 -9.08 -19.49
CA VAL A 585 14.67 -8.14 -19.22
C VAL A 585 15.19 -6.87 -18.53
N VAL A 586 16.10 -7.00 -17.56
CA VAL A 586 16.75 -5.85 -16.90
C VAL A 586 17.55 -5.03 -17.91
N LEU A 587 18.39 -5.69 -18.71
CA LEU A 587 19.19 -5.02 -19.73
C LEU A 587 18.31 -4.36 -20.80
N ARG A 588 17.26 -5.03 -21.25
CA ARG A 588 16.27 -4.52 -22.22
C ARG A 588 15.59 -3.27 -21.71
N SER A 589 15.20 -3.23 -20.43
CA SER A 589 14.60 -2.05 -19.81
C SER A 589 15.57 -0.87 -19.73
N ALA A 590 16.82 -1.11 -19.36
CA ALA A 590 17.85 -0.08 -19.30
C ALA A 590 18.22 0.43 -20.71
N PHE A 591 18.45 -0.50 -21.65
CA PHE A 591 18.79 -0.23 -23.03
C PHE A 591 17.66 0.47 -23.79
N SER A 592 16.40 0.18 -23.47
CA SER A 592 15.27 0.95 -23.97
C SER A 592 15.44 2.44 -23.62
N THR A 593 15.65 2.79 -22.34
CA THR A 593 15.84 4.19 -21.94
C THR A 593 16.99 4.87 -22.71
N ILE A 594 18.07 4.14 -22.96
CA ILE A 594 19.22 4.59 -23.76
C ILE A 594 18.85 4.79 -25.23
N LEU A 595 18.16 3.82 -25.83
CA LEU A 595 17.80 3.81 -27.24
C LEU A 595 16.77 4.91 -27.55
N GLU A 596 16.01 5.37 -26.55
CA GLU A 596 15.12 6.52 -26.67
C GLU A 596 15.87 7.76 -27.16
N ASP A 597 17.06 8.05 -26.62
CA ASP A 597 17.87 9.20 -27.04
C ASP A 597 18.31 9.08 -28.51
N ALA A 598 18.75 7.88 -28.93
CA ALA A 598 19.11 7.62 -30.32
C ALA A 598 17.91 7.73 -31.27
N PHE A 599 16.75 7.20 -30.86
CA PHE A 599 15.49 7.33 -31.60
C PHE A 599 15.07 8.79 -31.76
N ILE A 600 15.22 9.58 -30.70
CA ILE A 600 14.91 11.01 -30.71
C ILE A 600 15.74 11.72 -31.77
N GLU A 601 17.06 11.48 -31.79
CA GLU A 601 17.97 12.15 -32.72
C GLU A 601 17.83 11.71 -34.17
N VAL A 602 17.67 10.41 -34.43
CA VAL A 602 17.65 9.86 -35.80
C VAL A 602 16.26 9.99 -36.43
N HIS A 603 15.24 9.41 -35.80
CA HIS A 603 13.92 9.26 -36.41
C HIS A 603 12.97 10.37 -36.00
N PHE A 604 12.82 10.63 -34.70
CA PHE A 604 11.82 11.57 -34.22
C PHE A 604 12.12 13.01 -34.66
N LYS A 605 13.39 13.43 -34.66
CA LYS A 605 13.81 14.76 -35.13
C LYS A 605 13.54 14.96 -36.62
N SER A 606 13.67 13.91 -37.43
CA SER A 606 13.32 13.92 -38.85
C SER A 606 11.80 14.04 -39.03
N TRP A 607 11.04 13.17 -38.38
CA TRP A 607 9.57 13.17 -38.39
C TRP A 607 8.98 14.51 -37.91
N ARG A 608 9.56 15.07 -36.84
CA ARG A 608 9.17 16.37 -36.30
C ARG A 608 9.34 17.50 -37.32
N LYS A 609 10.32 17.42 -38.21
CA LYS A 609 10.55 18.43 -39.25
C LYS A 609 9.63 18.25 -40.45
N SER A 610 9.38 17.02 -40.89
CA SER A 610 8.63 16.73 -42.12
C SER A 610 7.11 16.60 -41.91
N GLU A 611 6.68 15.89 -40.87
CA GLU A 611 5.30 15.39 -40.73
C GLU A 611 4.50 16.05 -39.60
N PHE A 612 5.17 16.48 -38.53
CA PHE A 612 4.49 17.09 -37.37
C PHE A 612 3.55 18.27 -37.71
N PRO A 613 3.87 19.18 -38.66
CA PRO A 613 2.95 20.26 -39.03
C PRO A 613 1.60 19.77 -39.56
N GLN A 614 1.59 18.70 -40.35
CA GLN A 614 0.37 18.11 -40.90
C GLN A 614 -0.41 17.36 -39.81
N TYR A 615 0.30 16.61 -38.96
CA TYR A 615 -0.29 15.92 -37.81
C TYR A 615 -0.98 16.89 -36.85
N LEU A 616 -0.30 17.99 -36.49
CA LEU A 616 -0.86 19.02 -35.62
C LEU A 616 -2.10 19.66 -36.26
N ALA A 617 -2.08 19.94 -37.57
CA ALA A 617 -3.24 20.47 -38.27
C ALA A 617 -4.46 19.53 -38.19
N ALA A 618 -4.26 18.22 -38.36
CA ALA A 618 -5.31 17.22 -38.21
C ALA A 618 -5.86 17.17 -36.77
N LYS A 619 -4.99 17.19 -35.75
CA LYS A 619 -5.42 17.24 -34.34
C LYS A 619 -6.20 18.50 -34.00
N ARG A 620 -5.83 19.65 -34.55
CA ARG A 620 -6.61 20.90 -34.39
C ARG A 620 -8.00 20.82 -35.02
N GLN A 621 -8.14 20.14 -36.17
CA GLN A 621 -9.46 19.89 -36.76
C GLN A 621 -10.31 18.97 -35.86
N GLU A 622 -9.70 17.94 -35.26
CA GLU A 622 -10.37 17.05 -34.30
C GLU A 622 -10.88 17.80 -33.05
N GLU A 623 -10.04 18.66 -32.46
CA GLU A 623 -10.43 19.51 -31.33
C GLU A 623 -11.58 20.47 -31.68
N ALA A 624 -11.55 21.04 -32.88
CA ALA A 624 -12.59 21.94 -33.37
C ALA A 624 -13.95 21.21 -33.53
N LEU A 625 -13.94 19.97 -34.03
CA LEU A 625 -15.13 19.11 -34.11
C LEU A 625 -15.68 18.74 -32.72
N ARG A 626 -14.80 18.47 -31.76
CA ARG A 626 -15.16 18.16 -30.37
C ARG A 626 -15.60 19.39 -29.57
N LYS A 627 -15.55 20.60 -30.15
CA LYS A 627 -15.82 21.89 -29.50
C LYS A 627 -15.02 22.06 -28.19
N GLN A 628 -13.78 21.60 -28.19
CA GLN A 628 -12.92 21.68 -27.01
C GLN A 628 -12.62 23.15 -26.69
N ARG A 629 -12.79 23.54 -25.42
CA ARG A 629 -12.72 24.95 -24.99
C ARG A 629 -11.30 25.51 -25.00
N TYR A 630 -10.30 24.68 -24.74
CA TYR A 630 -8.89 25.06 -24.73
C TYR A 630 -8.08 24.10 -25.61
N PRO A 631 -7.23 24.64 -26.52
CA PRO A 631 -6.36 23.81 -27.34
C PRO A 631 -5.32 23.11 -26.47
N THR A 632 -5.14 21.82 -26.66
CA THR A 632 -4.09 21.02 -25.99
C THR A 632 -2.71 21.53 -26.42
N PRO A 633 -1.70 21.63 -25.52
CA PRO A 633 -0.35 22.02 -25.89
C PRO A 633 0.20 21.16 -27.02
N TYR A 634 0.88 21.75 -28.01
CA TYR A 634 1.44 20.95 -29.11
C TYR A 634 2.53 19.98 -28.63
N VAL A 635 3.25 20.30 -27.54
CA VAL A 635 4.24 19.39 -26.94
C VAL A 635 3.58 18.19 -26.27
N ASP A 636 2.35 18.30 -25.78
CA ASP A 636 1.66 17.14 -25.24
C ASP A 636 1.33 16.16 -26.36
N TYR A 637 0.91 16.65 -27.53
CA TYR A 637 0.77 15.83 -28.74
C TYR A 637 2.11 15.33 -29.28
N LEU A 638 3.15 16.15 -29.22
CA LEU A 638 4.50 15.76 -29.63
C LEU A 638 5.00 14.62 -28.74
N GLU A 639 4.81 14.73 -27.43
CA GLU A 639 5.20 13.73 -26.44
C GLU A 639 4.35 12.47 -26.55
N GLU A 640 3.03 12.60 -26.68
CA GLU A 640 2.11 11.47 -26.93
C GLU A 640 2.53 10.70 -28.18
N GLU A 641 2.79 11.41 -29.28
CA GLU A 641 3.18 10.83 -30.55
C GLU A 641 4.61 10.27 -30.51
N LYS A 642 5.55 10.94 -29.84
CA LYS A 642 6.90 10.43 -29.54
C LYS A 642 6.80 9.11 -28.79
N THR A 643 6.09 9.07 -27.68
CA THR A 643 5.91 7.87 -26.87
C THR A 643 5.22 6.76 -27.67
N ARG A 644 4.21 7.10 -28.50
CA ARG A 644 3.51 6.13 -29.35
C ARG A 644 4.45 5.53 -30.40
N GLN A 645 5.15 6.37 -31.17
CA GLN A 645 6.08 5.92 -32.20
C GLN A 645 7.26 5.16 -31.60
N TYR A 646 7.83 5.67 -30.51
CA TYR A 646 8.91 5.01 -29.80
C TYR A 646 8.48 3.65 -29.25
N LYS A 647 7.26 3.52 -28.71
CA LYS A 647 6.72 2.23 -28.29
C LYS A 647 6.59 1.25 -29.44
N MET A 648 6.09 1.70 -30.61
CA MET A 648 6.03 0.87 -31.81
C MET A 648 7.42 0.47 -32.31
N PHE A 649 8.35 1.43 -32.33
CA PHE A 649 9.75 1.21 -32.70
C PHE A 649 10.42 0.17 -31.79
N CYS A 650 10.22 0.26 -30.48
CA CYS A 650 10.74 -0.72 -29.54
C CYS A 650 10.11 -2.10 -29.73
N GLN A 651 8.80 -2.18 -29.99
CA GLN A 651 8.14 -3.45 -30.29
C GLN A 651 8.71 -4.13 -31.54
N GLU A 652 9.14 -3.36 -32.52
CA GLU A 652 9.63 -3.90 -33.80
C GLU A 652 11.15 -4.15 -33.84
N HIS A 653 11.95 -3.34 -33.13
CA HIS A 653 13.40 -3.29 -33.34
C HIS A 653 14.25 -3.43 -32.08
N LEU A 654 13.71 -3.24 -30.86
CA LEU A 654 14.52 -3.21 -29.63
C LEU A 654 15.36 -4.47 -29.45
N ASP A 655 14.73 -5.63 -29.60
CA ASP A 655 15.38 -6.93 -29.44
C ASP A 655 16.43 -7.18 -30.55
N THR A 656 16.22 -6.60 -31.74
CA THR A 656 17.18 -6.66 -32.86
C THR A 656 18.42 -5.81 -32.59
N PHE A 657 18.24 -4.61 -32.03
CA PHE A 657 19.37 -3.76 -31.62
C PHE A 657 20.12 -4.34 -30.42
N LEU A 658 19.41 -4.96 -29.48
CA LEU A 658 20.05 -5.72 -28.40
C LEU A 658 20.85 -6.89 -28.94
N ALA A 659 20.36 -7.61 -29.96
CA ALA A 659 21.14 -8.67 -30.59
C ALA A 659 22.43 -8.11 -31.24
N TYR A 660 22.31 -6.98 -31.95
CA TYR A 660 23.45 -6.28 -32.53
C TYR A 660 24.52 -5.90 -31.50
N LEU A 661 24.11 -5.49 -30.29
CA LEU A 661 25.01 -5.14 -29.18
C LEU A 661 25.99 -6.28 -28.83
N PHE A 662 25.61 -7.53 -29.07
CA PHE A 662 26.43 -8.71 -28.78
C PHE A 662 27.10 -9.29 -30.04
N SER A 663 26.41 -9.31 -31.18
CA SER A 663 26.92 -9.94 -32.41
C SER A 663 27.77 -9.03 -33.29
N LYS A 664 27.57 -7.70 -33.21
CA LYS A 664 28.06 -6.69 -34.18
C LYS A 664 27.66 -6.99 -35.64
N THR A 665 26.59 -7.76 -35.86
CA THR A 665 26.06 -8.10 -37.19
C THR A 665 24.69 -7.46 -37.41
N PRO A 666 24.48 -6.68 -38.49
CA PRO A 666 23.18 -6.08 -38.76
C PRO A 666 22.18 -7.15 -39.20
N TYR A 667 20.97 -7.13 -38.64
CA TYR A 667 19.90 -8.10 -38.94
C TYR A 667 18.76 -7.53 -39.80
N LYS A 668 18.67 -6.20 -39.92
CA LYS A 668 17.67 -5.51 -40.75
C LYS A 668 18.38 -4.41 -41.55
N GLU A 669 18.05 -4.30 -42.84
CA GLU A 669 18.51 -3.22 -43.72
C GLU A 669 17.74 -1.91 -43.42
N GLY A 670 18.37 -0.75 -43.62
CA GLY A 670 17.74 0.57 -43.45
C GLY A 670 17.81 1.16 -42.04
N LEU A 671 18.59 0.56 -41.13
CA LEU A 671 18.81 1.01 -39.75
C LEU A 671 20.27 1.41 -39.48
N GLU A 672 21.05 1.67 -40.53
CA GLU A 672 22.48 1.98 -40.47
C GLU A 672 22.81 3.13 -39.50
N PRO A 673 22.05 4.26 -39.45
CA PRO A 673 22.35 5.34 -38.50
C PRO A 673 22.27 4.91 -37.03
N TYR A 674 21.46 3.90 -36.71
CA TYR A 674 21.39 3.36 -35.36
C TYR A 674 22.58 2.45 -35.06
N TYR A 675 22.98 1.63 -36.03
CA TYR A 675 24.15 0.76 -35.89
C TYR A 675 25.44 1.56 -35.68
N ASP A 676 25.61 2.69 -36.38
CA ASP A 676 26.77 3.58 -36.19
C ASP A 676 26.84 4.15 -34.75
N ILE A 677 25.69 4.53 -34.18
CA ILE A 677 25.61 5.01 -32.79
C ILE A 677 25.91 3.87 -31.81
N LEU A 678 25.38 2.68 -32.07
CA LEU A 678 25.62 1.51 -31.24
C LEU A 678 27.08 1.06 -31.28
N ASP A 679 27.77 1.18 -32.42
CA ASP A 679 29.20 0.87 -32.51
C ASP A 679 30.06 1.77 -31.60
N LEU A 680 29.73 3.06 -31.50
CA LEU A 680 30.36 3.97 -30.54
C LEU A 680 30.13 3.50 -29.10
N TRP A 681 28.88 3.14 -28.77
CA TRP A 681 28.50 2.63 -27.45
C TRP A 681 29.21 1.32 -27.10
N ILE A 682 29.29 0.39 -28.04
CA ILE A 682 29.99 -0.88 -27.88
C ILE A 682 31.47 -0.61 -27.58
N ASN A 683 32.10 0.32 -28.29
CA ASN A 683 33.49 0.70 -28.04
C ASN A 683 33.68 1.33 -26.65
N GLU A 684 32.76 2.18 -26.18
CA GLU A 684 32.80 2.73 -24.83
C GLU A 684 32.66 1.65 -23.74
N LEU A 685 31.74 0.70 -23.94
CA LEU A 685 31.55 -0.44 -23.05
C LEU A 685 32.79 -1.36 -23.01
N ASP A 686 33.37 -1.65 -24.17
CA ASP A 686 34.60 -2.46 -24.31
C ASP A 686 35.79 -1.77 -23.61
N ASN A 687 35.84 -0.43 -23.62
CA ASN A 687 36.86 0.37 -22.92
C ASN A 687 36.58 0.57 -21.41
N GLY A 688 35.49 -0.01 -20.88
CA GLY A 688 35.18 -0.01 -19.45
C GLY A 688 34.38 1.19 -18.95
N ALA A 689 33.68 1.91 -19.82
CA ALA A 689 32.67 2.90 -19.41
C ALA A 689 31.49 2.22 -18.67
N HIS A 690 30.72 3.01 -17.90
CA HIS A 690 29.46 2.58 -17.27
C HIS A 690 29.52 1.46 -16.22
N ARG A 691 30.71 1.11 -15.70
CA ARG A 691 30.88 0.07 -14.66
C ARG A 691 30.07 0.28 -13.38
N ALA A 692 29.73 1.53 -13.06
CA ALA A 692 28.95 1.88 -11.88
C ALA A 692 27.43 1.72 -12.06
N LEU A 693 26.95 1.44 -13.29
CA LEU A 693 25.52 1.26 -13.55
C LEU A 693 25.05 -0.14 -13.15
N SER A 694 23.87 -0.21 -12.56
CA SER A 694 23.28 -1.46 -12.04
C SER A 694 23.10 -2.56 -13.10
N TRP A 695 22.90 -2.20 -14.37
CA TRP A 695 22.70 -3.16 -15.45
C TRP A 695 24.01 -3.68 -16.07
N HIS A 696 25.18 -3.10 -15.75
CA HIS A 696 26.45 -3.46 -16.41
C HIS A 696 26.84 -4.92 -16.16
N GLU A 697 26.64 -5.43 -14.95
CA GLU A 697 26.89 -6.85 -14.64
C GLU A 697 25.99 -7.78 -15.46
N HIS A 698 24.75 -7.36 -15.76
CA HIS A 698 23.81 -8.13 -16.58
C HIS A 698 24.31 -8.21 -18.03
N TYR A 699 24.87 -7.11 -18.56
CA TYR A 699 25.48 -7.08 -19.88
C TYR A 699 26.68 -8.03 -20.00
N LEU A 700 27.61 -7.99 -19.04
CA LEU A 700 28.79 -8.86 -19.06
C LEU A 700 28.40 -10.34 -19.02
N PHE A 701 27.44 -10.70 -18.15
CA PHE A 701 26.92 -12.06 -18.04
C PHE A 701 26.32 -12.56 -19.37
N LEU A 702 25.47 -11.75 -20.00
CA LEU A 702 24.85 -12.10 -21.29
C LEU A 702 25.88 -12.17 -22.41
N LYS A 703 26.86 -11.25 -22.44
CA LYS A 703 27.93 -11.26 -23.44
C LYS A 703 28.74 -12.56 -23.38
N GLU A 704 29.12 -13.01 -22.19
CA GLU A 704 29.85 -14.27 -22.03
C GLU A 704 29.01 -15.48 -22.51
N ARG A 705 27.72 -15.50 -22.17
CA ARG A 705 26.87 -16.68 -22.34
C ARG A 705 26.14 -16.79 -23.67
N VAL A 706 25.94 -15.70 -24.41
CA VAL A 706 25.09 -15.72 -25.62
C VAL A 706 25.84 -15.32 -26.89
N SER A 707 27.08 -14.82 -26.80
CA SER A 707 27.86 -14.39 -27.99
C SER A 707 28.10 -15.49 -29.03
N HIS A 708 28.17 -16.76 -28.61
CA HIS A 708 28.32 -17.90 -29.53
C HIS A 708 27.07 -18.16 -30.38
N LEU A 709 25.90 -17.64 -29.97
CA LEU A 709 24.61 -17.79 -30.65
C LEU A 709 24.29 -16.60 -31.56
N SER A 710 25.30 -15.86 -32.02
CA SER A 710 25.15 -14.59 -32.75
C SER A 710 24.05 -14.63 -33.82
N GLU A 711 24.02 -15.59 -34.74
CA GLU A 711 22.99 -15.65 -35.80
C GLU A 711 21.54 -15.87 -35.30
N HIS A 712 21.37 -16.38 -34.08
CA HIS A 712 20.06 -16.78 -33.53
C HIS A 712 19.57 -15.90 -32.37
N LEU A 713 20.32 -14.87 -31.98
CA LEU A 713 19.99 -13.98 -30.86
C LEU A 713 18.58 -13.38 -30.93
N PRO A 714 18.10 -12.81 -32.05
CA PRO A 714 16.75 -12.26 -32.11
C PRO A 714 15.67 -13.31 -31.84
N ALA A 715 15.85 -14.53 -32.37
CA ALA A 715 14.93 -15.64 -32.17
C ALA A 715 14.94 -16.12 -30.71
N LEU A 716 16.10 -16.12 -30.05
CA LEU A 716 16.20 -16.47 -28.63
C LEU A 716 15.49 -15.41 -27.77
N PHE A 717 15.75 -14.13 -28.02
CA PHE A 717 15.14 -13.04 -27.25
C PHE A 717 13.62 -13.01 -27.39
N SER A 718 13.06 -13.35 -28.55
CA SER A 718 11.60 -13.46 -28.70
C SER A 718 10.96 -14.56 -27.85
N THR A 719 11.72 -15.55 -27.37
CA THR A 719 11.22 -16.58 -26.45
C THR A 719 10.99 -16.06 -25.03
N PHE A 720 11.70 -15.00 -24.64
CA PHE A 720 11.65 -14.46 -23.29
C PHE A 720 10.35 -13.69 -23.03
N ARG A 721 9.83 -13.81 -21.81
CA ARG A 721 8.57 -13.17 -21.39
C ARG A 721 8.75 -12.34 -20.12
N GLU A 722 8.16 -11.16 -20.11
CA GLU A 722 8.00 -10.32 -18.92
C GLU A 722 6.72 -10.67 -18.15
N PHE A 723 6.64 -10.27 -16.89
CA PHE A 723 5.49 -10.52 -16.01
C PHE A 723 4.14 -10.08 -16.63
N ASN A 724 4.14 -8.99 -17.41
CA ASN A 724 2.92 -8.46 -18.03
C ASN A 724 2.41 -9.34 -19.19
N GLU A 725 3.25 -10.18 -19.79
CA GLU A 725 2.90 -11.06 -20.91
C GLU A 725 2.30 -12.40 -20.45
N LEU A 726 2.34 -12.69 -19.14
CA LEU A 726 1.90 -13.95 -18.53
C LEU A 726 0.36 -14.05 -18.39
N GLN A 727 -0.36 -13.94 -19.52
CA GLN A 727 -1.83 -13.84 -19.53
C GLN A 727 -2.53 -15.18 -19.77
N ARG A 728 -1.79 -16.28 -20.01
CA ARG A 728 -2.42 -17.58 -20.32
C ARG A 728 -3.17 -18.09 -19.10
N PRO A 729 -4.36 -18.70 -19.29
CA PRO A 729 -5.10 -19.29 -18.18
C PRO A 729 -4.38 -20.54 -17.66
N LEU A 730 -4.40 -20.72 -16.34
CA LEU A 730 -3.87 -21.92 -15.68
C LEU A 730 -4.76 -23.15 -16.00
N LEU A 731 -4.13 -24.32 -16.10
CA LEU A 731 -4.83 -25.60 -16.21
C LEU A 731 -5.47 -25.95 -14.86
N GLY A 732 -4.75 -25.72 -13.77
CA GLY A 732 -5.18 -25.99 -12.40
C GLY A 732 -5.83 -24.80 -11.70
N LYS A 733 -6.39 -25.08 -10.51
CA LYS A 733 -6.89 -24.08 -9.57
C LYS A 733 -6.05 -24.13 -8.30
N TYR A 734 -5.34 -23.05 -8.01
CA TYR A 734 -4.45 -22.97 -6.86
C TYR A 734 -4.99 -21.96 -5.84
N PRO A 735 -4.82 -22.17 -4.53
CA PRO A 735 -5.22 -21.14 -3.55
C PRO A 735 -4.29 -19.91 -3.49
N ILE A 736 -4.06 -19.26 -4.63
CA ILE A 736 -3.21 -18.07 -4.81
C ILE A 736 -4.01 -16.75 -4.88
N SER A 737 -5.33 -16.83 -5.00
CA SER A 737 -6.24 -15.67 -5.01
C SER A 737 -7.26 -15.74 -3.86
N ILE A 738 -7.65 -14.57 -3.35
CA ILE A 738 -8.74 -14.45 -2.35
C ILE A 738 -10.10 -14.70 -3.02
N VAL A 739 -10.24 -14.26 -4.28
CA VAL A 739 -11.47 -14.39 -5.05
C VAL A 739 -11.56 -15.81 -5.62
N ARG A 740 -12.54 -16.58 -5.15
CA ARG A 740 -12.76 -18.00 -5.53
C ARG A 740 -13.30 -18.19 -6.95
N ASN A 741 -13.84 -17.14 -7.59
CA ASN A 741 -14.56 -17.24 -8.86
C ASN A 741 -13.84 -16.57 -10.04
N LYS A 742 -12.59 -16.12 -9.86
CA LYS A 742 -11.81 -15.53 -10.95
C LYS A 742 -10.95 -16.61 -11.60
N ARG A 743 -10.97 -16.69 -12.94
CA ARG A 743 -10.04 -17.54 -13.69
C ARG A 743 -8.61 -17.08 -13.41
N GLN A 744 -7.76 -18.02 -12.99
CA GLN A 744 -6.37 -17.74 -12.66
C GLN A 744 -5.50 -17.78 -13.91
N THR A 745 -4.48 -16.92 -13.92
CA THR A 745 -3.54 -16.74 -15.03
C THR A 745 -2.12 -17.09 -14.61
N GLU A 746 -1.23 -17.28 -15.58
CA GLU A 746 0.21 -17.41 -15.31
C GLU A 746 0.74 -16.26 -14.46
N GLN A 747 0.25 -15.03 -14.65
CA GLN A 747 0.61 -13.88 -13.83
C GLN A 747 0.24 -14.07 -12.35
N ASP A 748 -0.91 -14.68 -12.05
CA ASP A 748 -1.29 -14.99 -10.67
C ASP A 748 -0.36 -16.04 -10.06
N LEU A 749 0.06 -17.05 -10.85
CA LEU A 749 1.03 -18.06 -10.43
C LEU A 749 2.43 -17.46 -10.24
N ALA A 750 2.85 -16.57 -11.14
CA ALA A 750 4.09 -15.81 -11.03
C ALA A 750 4.11 -14.93 -9.78
N ALA A 751 2.98 -14.35 -9.39
CA ALA A 751 2.87 -13.54 -8.18
C ALA A 751 2.88 -14.35 -6.87
N SER A 752 2.79 -15.68 -6.93
CA SER A 752 2.58 -16.52 -5.74
C SER A 752 3.79 -16.64 -4.80
N PHE A 753 4.99 -16.19 -5.22
CA PHE A 753 6.12 -16.02 -4.29
C PHE A 753 5.87 -14.90 -3.27
N TYR A 754 4.99 -13.95 -3.60
CA TYR A 754 4.62 -12.84 -2.75
C TYR A 754 3.36 -13.19 -1.94
N PRO A 755 3.25 -12.80 -0.65
CA PRO A 755 2.06 -13.10 0.13
C PRO A 755 0.80 -12.48 -0.48
N VAL A 756 -0.31 -13.22 -0.49
CA VAL A 756 -1.60 -12.79 -1.05
C VAL A 756 -2.12 -11.49 -0.41
N TYR A 757 -1.86 -11.31 0.88
CA TYR A 757 -2.18 -10.09 1.62
C TYR A 757 -0.96 -9.20 1.81
N GLY A 758 0.10 -9.33 1.01
CA GLY A 758 1.37 -8.62 1.23
C GLY A 758 2.01 -8.83 2.62
N TYR A 759 3.11 -8.12 2.84
CA TYR A 759 3.82 -8.03 4.11
C TYR A 759 3.25 -6.97 5.07
N GLY A 760 2.49 -5.99 4.57
CA GLY A 760 1.73 -5.07 5.42
C GLY A 760 2.35 -3.69 5.65
N TYR A 761 3.15 -3.15 4.72
CA TYR A 761 3.81 -1.83 4.87
C TYR A 761 2.83 -0.69 5.23
N LEU A 762 1.68 -0.59 4.54
CA LEU A 762 0.63 0.40 4.82
C LEU A 762 -0.55 -0.16 5.63
N ARG A 763 -0.40 -1.35 6.23
CA ARG A 763 -1.41 -1.98 7.11
C ARG A 763 -0.81 -2.20 8.49
N PRO A 764 -0.92 -1.21 9.38
CA PRO A 764 -0.21 -1.21 10.64
C PRO A 764 -0.63 -2.40 11.51
N HIS A 765 0.31 -3.25 11.90
CA HIS A 765 0.03 -4.40 12.75
C HIS A 765 -0.48 -4.00 14.14
N ALA A 766 -0.17 -2.79 14.62
CA ALA A 766 -0.60 -2.31 15.93
C ALA A 766 -2.12 -2.09 16.04
N TYR A 767 -2.77 -1.58 14.98
CA TYR A 767 -4.19 -1.16 15.02
C TYR A 767 -5.00 -1.46 13.74
N GLY A 768 -4.33 -1.67 12.60
CA GLY A 768 -4.94 -1.90 11.30
C GLY A 768 -5.06 -3.38 10.91
N GLN A 769 -4.45 -4.29 11.68
CA GLN A 769 -4.56 -5.73 11.50
C GLN A 769 -4.91 -6.41 12.82
N ALA A 770 -5.84 -7.37 12.78
CA ALA A 770 -6.17 -8.22 13.90
C ALA A 770 -5.55 -9.61 13.75
N ALA A 771 -5.27 -10.23 14.88
CA ALA A 771 -4.77 -11.60 14.98
C ALA A 771 -5.43 -12.31 16.16
N THR A 772 -5.29 -13.63 16.20
CA THR A 772 -5.82 -14.44 17.30
C THR A 772 -5.01 -14.16 18.57
N LEU A 773 -5.70 -13.86 19.67
CA LEU A 773 -5.05 -13.41 20.91
C LEU A 773 -4.40 -14.57 21.68
N GLY A 774 -5.05 -15.73 21.69
CA GLY A 774 -4.63 -16.90 22.46
C GLY A 774 -4.68 -16.67 23.98
N SER A 775 -3.70 -17.21 24.69
CA SER A 775 -3.68 -17.35 26.16
C SER A 775 -3.74 -16.05 26.97
N ILE A 776 -3.53 -14.86 26.39
CA ILE A 776 -3.79 -13.59 27.10
C ILE A 776 -5.29 -13.45 27.40
N PHE A 777 -6.16 -13.96 26.53
CA PHE A 777 -7.62 -13.92 26.72
C PHE A 777 -8.09 -14.70 27.96
N LYS A 778 -7.28 -15.63 28.48
CA LYS A 778 -7.58 -16.35 29.73
C LYS A 778 -7.76 -15.41 30.93
N LEU A 779 -7.19 -14.20 30.88
CA LEU A 779 -7.44 -13.16 31.88
C LEU A 779 -8.90 -12.69 31.84
N VAL A 780 -9.47 -12.52 30.64
CA VAL A 780 -10.89 -12.19 30.44
C VAL A 780 -11.77 -13.38 30.87
N SER A 781 -11.39 -14.60 30.51
CA SER A 781 -12.09 -15.82 30.95
C SER A 781 -12.14 -15.93 32.48
N ALA A 782 -11.00 -15.72 33.16
CA ALA A 782 -10.94 -15.70 34.62
C ALA A 782 -11.81 -14.60 35.22
N TYR A 783 -11.68 -13.37 34.70
CA TYR A 783 -12.45 -12.22 35.14
C TYR A 783 -13.96 -12.46 35.01
N SER A 784 -14.42 -13.01 33.88
CA SER A 784 -15.85 -13.24 33.61
C SER A 784 -16.50 -14.12 34.68
N VAL A 785 -15.83 -15.22 35.07
CA VAL A 785 -16.33 -16.14 36.09
C VAL A 785 -16.19 -15.56 37.50
N LEU A 786 -15.05 -14.96 37.83
CA LEU A 786 -14.82 -14.41 39.17
C LEU A 786 -15.75 -13.24 39.49
N SER A 787 -15.96 -12.33 38.54
CA SER A 787 -16.85 -11.18 38.71
C SER A 787 -18.31 -11.61 38.92
N GLN A 788 -18.81 -12.58 38.13
CA GLN A 788 -20.15 -13.15 38.33
C GLN A 788 -20.31 -13.82 39.70
N ARG A 789 -19.32 -14.59 40.15
CA ARG A 789 -19.39 -15.26 41.47
C ARG A 789 -19.48 -14.27 42.62
N ILE A 790 -18.74 -13.16 42.56
CA ILE A 790 -18.82 -12.08 43.55
C ILE A 790 -20.21 -11.43 43.51
N LEU A 791 -20.74 -11.17 42.30
CA LEU A 791 -22.09 -10.60 42.13
C LEU A 791 -23.19 -11.53 42.67
N TRP A 792 -22.99 -12.86 42.64
CA TRP A 792 -23.90 -13.84 43.24
C TRP A 792 -23.73 -14.04 44.76
N GLY A 793 -22.88 -13.24 45.41
CA GLY A 793 -22.74 -13.24 46.87
C GLY A 793 -21.82 -14.33 47.43
N HIS A 794 -21.02 -14.99 46.60
CA HIS A 794 -19.99 -15.93 47.07
C HIS A 794 -18.74 -15.17 47.56
N ASN A 795 -18.84 -14.52 48.71
CA ASN A 795 -17.78 -13.65 49.24
C ASN A 795 -16.76 -14.33 50.18
N GLU A 796 -16.97 -15.58 50.61
CA GLU A 796 -16.22 -16.15 51.76
C GLU A 796 -15.16 -17.22 51.45
N GLU A 797 -14.94 -17.62 50.20
CA GLU A 797 -13.79 -18.49 49.82
C GLU A 797 -13.03 -17.92 48.59
N PRO A 798 -11.95 -17.13 48.77
CA PRO A 798 -11.67 -16.05 47.81
C PRO A 798 -10.87 -16.39 46.54
N ALA A 799 -10.24 -17.56 46.39
CA ALA A 799 -9.13 -17.65 45.43
C ALA A 799 -9.28 -18.68 44.30
N ASN A 800 -10.17 -19.67 44.43
CA ASN A 800 -10.04 -20.87 43.62
C ASN A 800 -11.36 -21.55 43.24
N PRO A 801 -11.98 -21.16 42.11
CA PRO A 801 -13.28 -21.66 41.69
C PRO A 801 -13.30 -23.14 41.28
N LEU A 802 -12.14 -23.70 40.93
CA LEU A 802 -11.98 -25.04 40.38
C LEU A 802 -10.56 -25.55 40.66
N VAL A 803 -10.41 -26.83 41.02
CA VAL A 803 -9.10 -27.52 41.05
C VAL A 803 -9.17 -28.76 40.18
N ILE A 804 -8.20 -28.90 39.28
CA ILE A 804 -8.01 -30.11 38.48
C ILE A 804 -6.65 -30.72 38.77
N ILE A 805 -6.45 -31.97 38.35
CA ILE A 805 -5.21 -32.71 38.43
C ILE A 805 -4.68 -32.89 37.00
N ASP A 806 -3.43 -32.53 36.77
CA ASP A 806 -2.75 -32.70 35.50
C ASP A 806 -2.53 -34.18 35.15
N LYS A 807 -2.41 -34.48 33.86
CA LYS A 807 -2.12 -35.85 33.41
C LYS A 807 -0.84 -36.39 34.03
N ASN A 808 -0.77 -37.71 34.19
CA ASN A 808 0.41 -38.42 34.73
C ASN A 808 0.83 -37.93 36.12
N SER A 809 -0.09 -37.35 36.90
CA SER A 809 0.15 -36.92 38.27
C SER A 809 -0.47 -37.92 39.26
N PHE A 810 0.17 -38.09 40.41
CA PHE A 810 -0.33 -38.88 41.56
C PHE A 810 -0.75 -40.33 41.23
N GLY A 811 -0.22 -40.92 40.16
CA GLY A 811 -0.50 -42.31 39.77
C GLY A 811 -1.84 -42.54 39.06
N TYR A 812 -2.65 -41.50 38.83
CA TYR A 812 -3.89 -41.63 38.07
C TYR A 812 -3.62 -41.95 36.60
N ARG A 813 -4.32 -42.96 36.05
CA ARG A 813 -4.23 -43.38 34.64
C ARG A 813 -5.62 -43.64 34.09
N SER A 814 -5.80 -43.38 32.80
CA SER A 814 -7.03 -43.69 32.07
C SER A 814 -6.68 -44.20 30.67
N SER A 815 -7.37 -45.26 30.24
CA SER A 815 -7.24 -45.81 28.88
C SER A 815 -7.98 -45.00 27.83
N LYS A 816 -8.94 -44.15 28.25
CA LYS A 816 -9.72 -43.29 27.35
C LYS A 816 -9.01 -41.94 27.15
N PRO A 817 -9.13 -41.32 25.96
CA PRO A 817 -8.62 -39.97 25.72
C PRO A 817 -9.22 -38.96 26.70
N HIS A 818 -8.36 -38.36 27.53
CA HIS A 818 -8.72 -37.39 28.56
C HIS A 818 -7.79 -36.17 28.48
N VAL A 819 -8.12 -35.07 29.15
CA VAL A 819 -7.27 -33.87 29.26
C VAL A 819 -6.66 -33.68 30.65
N GLY A 820 -7.14 -34.41 31.65
CA GLY A 820 -6.67 -34.38 33.04
C GLY A 820 -7.62 -35.20 33.92
N PHE A 821 -7.61 -34.96 35.23
CA PHE A 821 -8.55 -35.54 36.19
C PHE A 821 -9.18 -34.44 37.04
N PHE A 822 -10.41 -34.63 37.50
CA PHE A 822 -10.98 -33.78 38.55
C PHE A 822 -10.27 -34.05 39.89
N LYS A 823 -10.50 -33.20 40.89
CA LYS A 823 -9.86 -33.30 42.22
C LYS A 823 -10.10 -34.65 42.91
N ASP A 824 -11.21 -35.32 42.59
CA ASP A 824 -11.57 -36.66 43.10
C ASP A 824 -10.88 -37.81 42.35
N GLY A 825 -10.06 -37.52 41.34
CA GLY A 825 -9.36 -38.50 40.52
C GLY A 825 -10.17 -39.03 39.33
N THR A 826 -11.37 -38.52 39.07
CA THR A 826 -12.17 -38.91 37.90
C THR A 826 -11.59 -38.32 36.60
N PRO A 827 -11.47 -39.10 35.51
CA PRO A 827 -10.86 -38.61 34.27
C PRO A 827 -11.76 -37.60 33.54
N ILE A 828 -11.17 -36.48 33.10
CA ILE A 828 -11.85 -35.45 32.30
C ILE A 828 -11.73 -35.83 30.81
N PRO A 829 -12.78 -36.33 30.15
CA PRO A 829 -12.70 -36.78 28.77
C PRO A 829 -12.40 -35.64 27.80
N THR A 830 -11.76 -35.96 26.66
CA THR A 830 -11.42 -34.97 25.63
C THR A 830 -12.68 -34.35 25.01
N PHE A 831 -13.72 -35.16 24.81
CA PHE A 831 -15.06 -34.67 24.48
C PHE A 831 -15.88 -34.57 25.76
N PHE A 832 -16.22 -33.36 26.17
CA PHE A 832 -16.88 -33.06 27.44
C PHE A 832 -18.14 -32.22 27.20
N ARG A 833 -19.29 -32.79 27.59
CA ARG A 833 -20.63 -32.16 27.50
C ARG A 833 -20.93 -31.52 26.14
N GLY A 834 -20.72 -32.27 25.05
CA GLY A 834 -21.05 -31.82 23.70
C GLY A 834 -19.99 -30.97 22.99
N GLY A 835 -18.81 -30.77 23.60
CA GLY A 835 -17.70 -30.04 22.97
C GLY A 835 -16.33 -30.69 23.19
N SER A 836 -15.37 -30.37 22.33
CA SER A 836 -13.99 -30.86 22.45
C SER A 836 -13.13 -29.91 23.28
N LEU A 837 -12.55 -30.41 24.38
CA LEU A 837 -11.64 -29.65 25.23
C LEU A 837 -10.22 -29.61 24.63
N PRO A 838 -9.55 -28.45 24.64
CA PRO A 838 -8.15 -28.34 24.27
C PRO A 838 -7.24 -28.98 25.34
N GLY A 839 -6.18 -29.67 24.89
CA GLY A 839 -5.15 -30.23 25.76
C GLY A 839 -4.05 -29.24 26.15
N ASN A 840 -3.16 -29.69 27.04
CA ASN A 840 -1.91 -29.00 27.40
C ASN A 840 -0.70 -29.60 26.70
N ASP A 841 0.36 -28.79 26.54
CA ASP A 841 1.67 -29.22 26.05
C ASP A 841 2.59 -29.78 27.17
N PHE A 842 2.13 -29.74 28.43
CA PHE A 842 2.83 -30.27 29.60
C PHE A 842 2.02 -31.36 30.29
N MET A 843 2.71 -32.16 31.12
CA MET A 843 2.12 -33.24 31.93
C MET A 843 2.90 -33.35 33.26
N GLY A 844 2.30 -34.00 34.27
CA GLY A 844 2.94 -34.33 35.55
C GLY A 844 3.11 -33.14 36.49
N ARG A 845 2.29 -32.08 36.37
CA ARG A 845 2.41 -30.86 37.19
C ARG A 845 1.65 -30.92 38.53
N GLY A 846 0.89 -31.98 38.79
CA GLY A 846 0.14 -32.12 40.04
C GLY A 846 -1.20 -31.38 40.01
N PHE A 847 -1.54 -30.73 41.13
CA PHE A 847 -2.77 -29.95 41.27
C PHE A 847 -2.65 -28.63 40.52
N ILE A 848 -3.73 -28.22 39.86
CA ILE A 848 -3.85 -26.97 39.13
C ILE A 848 -5.07 -26.22 39.67
N ASP A 849 -4.80 -25.13 40.39
CA ASP A 849 -5.76 -24.09 40.75
C ASP A 849 -5.73 -22.92 39.76
N LEU A 850 -6.54 -21.88 39.98
CA LEU A 850 -6.61 -20.72 39.07
C LEU A 850 -5.26 -19.99 38.92
N VAL A 851 -4.56 -19.76 40.03
CA VAL A 851 -3.26 -19.05 40.03
C VAL A 851 -2.20 -19.88 39.28
N SER A 852 -2.13 -21.17 39.58
CA SER A 852 -1.24 -22.12 38.89
C SER A 852 -1.65 -22.27 37.42
N ALA A 853 -2.94 -22.24 37.09
CA ALA A 853 -3.45 -22.28 35.72
C ALA A 853 -3.03 -21.05 34.91
N LEU A 854 -3.00 -19.86 35.52
CA LEU A 854 -2.46 -18.64 34.90
C LEU A 854 -0.94 -18.74 34.70
N GLU A 855 -0.21 -19.21 35.73
CA GLU A 855 1.24 -19.42 35.73
C GLU A 855 1.70 -20.32 34.57
N MET A 856 1.12 -21.53 34.48
CA MET A 856 1.49 -22.52 33.46
C MET A 856 0.65 -22.43 32.19
N SER A 857 -0.32 -21.51 32.15
CA SER A 857 -1.23 -21.27 31.01
C SER A 857 -2.07 -22.50 30.64
N SER A 858 -2.70 -23.18 31.61
CA SER A 858 -3.47 -24.43 31.39
C SER A 858 -4.72 -24.24 30.53
N ASN A 859 -4.76 -24.80 29.32
CA ASN A 859 -5.92 -24.74 28.41
C ASN A 859 -7.19 -25.43 28.93
N PRO A 860 -7.15 -26.70 29.41
CA PRO A 860 -8.36 -27.39 29.84
C PRO A 860 -8.96 -26.73 31.08
N TYR A 861 -8.12 -26.15 31.95
CA TYR A 861 -8.61 -25.41 33.12
C TYR A 861 -9.55 -24.27 32.74
N PHE A 862 -9.13 -23.35 31.86
CA PHE A 862 -9.97 -22.20 31.48
C PHE A 862 -11.20 -22.61 30.68
N SER A 863 -11.09 -23.67 29.87
CA SER A 863 -12.24 -24.21 29.13
C SER A 863 -13.32 -24.77 30.07
N LEU A 864 -12.89 -25.49 31.12
CA LEU A 864 -13.78 -25.99 32.17
C LEU A 864 -14.31 -24.86 33.05
N LEU A 865 -13.44 -23.92 33.43
CA LEU A 865 -13.80 -22.77 34.26
C LEU A 865 -14.96 -21.99 33.64
N VAL A 866 -14.87 -21.67 32.35
CA VAL A 866 -15.93 -20.98 31.62
C VAL A 866 -17.14 -21.89 31.41
N GLY A 867 -16.91 -23.12 30.96
CA GLY A 867 -18.01 -24.04 30.63
C GLY A 867 -18.89 -24.45 31.80
N GLU A 868 -18.35 -24.41 33.02
CA GLU A 868 -19.04 -24.82 34.25
C GLU A 868 -19.26 -23.66 35.23
N GLY A 869 -18.56 -22.53 35.06
CA GLY A 869 -18.58 -21.41 35.99
C GLY A 869 -19.37 -20.18 35.53
N LEU A 870 -19.69 -20.05 34.24
CA LEU A 870 -20.57 -18.97 33.74
C LEU A 870 -22.05 -19.36 33.82
N GLY A 871 -22.89 -18.34 34.04
CA GLY A 871 -24.35 -18.49 33.97
C GLY A 871 -24.84 -18.73 32.55
N ASP A 872 -24.41 -17.89 31.60
CA ASP A 872 -24.64 -18.04 30.16
C ASP A 872 -23.29 -18.13 29.40
N PRO A 873 -23.09 -19.10 28.49
CA PRO A 873 -21.93 -19.11 27.60
C PRO A 873 -21.66 -17.80 26.84
N GLU A 874 -22.68 -17.03 26.48
CA GLU A 874 -22.52 -15.74 25.79
C GLU A 874 -21.93 -14.65 26.69
N ASP A 875 -22.01 -14.80 28.03
CA ASP A 875 -21.40 -13.85 28.97
C ASP A 875 -19.89 -13.72 28.76
N LEU A 876 -19.22 -14.73 28.17
CA LEU A 876 -17.82 -14.63 27.79
C LEU A 876 -17.59 -13.61 26.66
N ALA A 877 -18.46 -13.61 25.65
CA ALA A 877 -18.43 -12.65 24.55
C ALA A 877 -18.80 -11.25 25.03
N ASP A 878 -19.75 -11.14 25.95
CA ASP A 878 -20.12 -9.88 26.60
C ASP A 878 -18.96 -9.32 27.44
N ALA A 879 -18.28 -10.17 28.22
CA ALA A 879 -17.09 -9.78 28.97
C ALA A 879 -15.97 -9.29 28.03
N ALA A 880 -15.73 -9.97 26.91
CA ALA A 880 -14.78 -9.52 25.90
C ALA A 880 -15.14 -8.12 25.35
N SER A 881 -16.43 -7.91 25.07
CA SER A 881 -16.96 -6.64 24.55
C SER A 881 -16.89 -5.51 25.59
N LEU A 882 -17.03 -5.82 26.88
CA LEU A 882 -16.84 -4.85 27.97
C LEU A 882 -15.43 -4.27 27.98
N PHE A 883 -14.42 -5.09 27.71
CA PHE A 883 -13.01 -4.68 27.57
C PHE A 883 -12.69 -3.95 26.25
N GLY A 884 -13.66 -3.82 25.33
CA GLY A 884 -13.51 -3.13 24.06
C GLY A 884 -13.07 -4.01 22.89
N PHE A 885 -13.10 -5.34 23.02
CA PHE A 885 -12.94 -6.23 21.87
C PHE A 885 -14.19 -6.20 20.98
N GLY A 886 -14.00 -6.33 19.66
CA GLY A 886 -15.10 -6.30 18.68
C GLY A 886 -15.58 -4.90 18.29
N GLU A 887 -15.05 -3.84 18.91
CA GLU A 887 -15.30 -2.45 18.56
C GLU A 887 -14.00 -1.66 18.35
N LYS A 888 -14.06 -0.55 17.61
CA LYS A 888 -12.91 0.37 17.52
C LYS A 888 -12.61 0.97 18.90
N THR A 889 -11.33 1.16 19.21
CA THR A 889 -10.88 1.72 20.50
C THR A 889 -11.27 3.18 20.64
N GLY A 890 -11.39 3.90 19.51
CA GLY A 890 -11.69 5.33 19.45
C GLY A 890 -10.46 6.18 19.20
N LEU A 891 -9.32 5.57 18.85
CA LEU A 891 -8.08 6.23 18.45
C LEU A 891 -8.30 7.23 17.31
N GLY A 892 -9.21 6.90 16.38
CA GLY A 892 -9.61 7.80 15.29
C GLY A 892 -8.66 7.84 14.09
N LEU A 893 -7.62 7.00 14.08
CA LEU A 893 -6.75 6.86 12.90
C LEU A 893 -7.47 6.13 11.76
N PRO A 894 -7.26 6.54 10.49
CA PRO A 894 -7.77 5.81 9.33
C PRO A 894 -7.28 4.36 9.32
N GLY A 895 -8.15 3.42 8.99
CA GLY A 895 -7.80 2.00 8.91
C GLY A 895 -7.84 1.23 10.23
N GLU A 896 -8.24 1.84 11.34
CA GLU A 896 -8.45 1.13 12.62
C GLU A 896 -9.46 -0.02 12.46
N TYR A 897 -9.01 -1.24 12.78
CA TYR A 897 -9.80 -2.46 12.68
C TYR A 897 -10.48 -2.77 14.01
N ALA A 898 -11.77 -3.13 13.96
CA ALA A 898 -12.58 -3.37 15.16
C ALA A 898 -12.34 -4.76 15.80
N GLY A 899 -11.62 -5.66 15.13
CA GLY A 899 -11.54 -7.06 15.55
C GLY A 899 -12.88 -7.77 15.37
N ARG A 900 -13.04 -8.94 16.00
CA ARG A 900 -14.27 -9.72 16.00
C ARG A 900 -14.34 -10.57 17.27
N VAL A 901 -15.52 -10.59 17.88
CA VAL A 901 -15.88 -11.49 18.99
C VAL A 901 -16.83 -12.58 18.46
N PRO A 902 -16.76 -13.82 18.96
CA PRO A 902 -17.70 -14.89 18.62
C PRO A 902 -19.15 -14.55 18.96
N HIS A 903 -20.10 -15.20 18.29
CA HIS A 903 -21.56 -14.99 18.43
C HIS A 903 -22.34 -16.32 18.42
N ASP A 904 -21.63 -17.44 18.57
CA ASP A 904 -22.15 -18.81 18.51
C ASP A 904 -21.89 -19.58 19.81
N LEU A 905 -21.53 -18.90 20.90
CA LEU A 905 -21.03 -19.54 22.12
C LEU A 905 -22.13 -20.28 22.89
N ALA A 906 -23.38 -19.81 22.81
CA ALA A 906 -24.55 -20.43 23.43
C ALA A 906 -24.78 -21.89 22.99
N TYR A 907 -24.58 -22.18 21.70
CA TYR A 907 -24.89 -23.49 21.10
C TYR A 907 -23.67 -24.23 20.54
N ASN A 908 -22.52 -23.58 20.37
CA ASN A 908 -21.27 -24.21 19.97
C ASN A 908 -20.33 -24.41 21.16
N ARG A 909 -20.52 -25.52 21.90
CA ARG A 909 -19.70 -25.84 23.09
C ARG A 909 -18.19 -25.94 22.78
N SER A 910 -17.82 -26.47 21.61
CA SER A 910 -16.42 -26.50 21.18
C SER A 910 -15.88 -25.09 20.91
N GLY A 911 -16.71 -24.23 20.30
CA GLY A 911 -16.44 -22.81 20.11
C GLY A 911 -16.24 -22.08 21.44
N LEU A 912 -17.06 -22.35 22.46
CA LEU A 912 -16.91 -21.81 23.82
C LEU A 912 -15.56 -22.22 24.44
N TYR A 913 -15.21 -23.50 24.42
CA TYR A 913 -13.94 -23.98 24.99
C TYR A 913 -12.72 -23.40 24.25
N ALA A 914 -12.80 -23.28 22.92
CA ALA A 914 -11.74 -22.63 22.13
C ALA A 914 -11.66 -21.12 22.40
N THR A 915 -12.79 -20.43 22.55
CA THR A 915 -12.85 -19.00 22.87
C THR A 915 -12.32 -18.73 24.27
N ALA A 916 -12.58 -19.59 25.25
CA ALA A 916 -12.07 -19.48 26.62
C ALA A 916 -10.52 -19.43 26.70
N ILE A 917 -9.83 -19.90 25.68
CA ILE A 917 -8.36 -19.83 25.54
C ILE A 917 -7.90 -18.81 24.48
N GLY A 918 -8.80 -17.97 23.98
CA GLY A 918 -8.54 -16.90 23.01
C GLY A 918 -8.39 -17.36 21.56
N GLN A 919 -9.00 -18.49 21.18
CA GLN A 919 -9.07 -19.00 19.80
C GLN A 919 -10.51 -18.90 19.26
N HIS A 920 -10.88 -19.74 18.29
CA HIS A 920 -12.14 -19.67 17.52
C HIS A 920 -12.19 -18.43 16.60
N THR A 921 -13.34 -17.77 16.50
CA THR A 921 -13.53 -16.58 15.65
C THR A 921 -13.10 -15.27 16.32
N LEU A 922 -12.48 -15.35 17.51
CA LEU A 922 -11.93 -14.21 18.24
C LEU A 922 -10.65 -13.70 17.56
N VAL A 923 -10.70 -12.48 17.03
CA VAL A 923 -9.53 -11.77 16.51
C VAL A 923 -9.50 -10.35 17.05
N VAL A 924 -8.34 -9.90 17.52
CA VAL A 924 -8.18 -8.60 18.19
C VAL A 924 -6.94 -7.88 17.67
N THR A 925 -6.91 -6.56 17.80
CA THR A 925 -5.69 -5.79 17.53
C THR A 925 -4.80 -5.74 18.77
N PRO A 926 -3.47 -5.58 18.61
CA PRO A 926 -2.59 -5.32 19.74
C PRO A 926 -3.03 -4.10 20.57
N LEU A 927 -3.58 -3.06 19.93
CA LEU A 927 -4.07 -1.87 20.64
C LEU A 927 -5.25 -2.18 21.55
N GLN A 928 -6.24 -2.97 21.07
CA GLN A 928 -7.34 -3.43 21.93
C GLN A 928 -6.82 -4.26 23.11
N THR A 929 -5.78 -5.06 22.89
CA THR A 929 -5.16 -5.87 23.95
C THR A 929 -4.50 -4.98 25.01
N ALA A 930 -3.87 -3.88 24.60
CA ALA A 930 -3.28 -2.90 25.52
C ALA A 930 -4.34 -2.19 26.35
N VAL A 931 -5.47 -1.80 25.73
CA VAL A 931 -6.62 -1.20 26.43
C VAL A 931 -7.23 -2.16 27.44
N MET A 932 -7.44 -3.42 27.05
CA MET A 932 -7.94 -4.47 27.95
C MET A 932 -7.02 -4.62 29.16
N LEU A 933 -5.71 -4.76 28.93
CA LEU A 933 -4.77 -4.97 30.04
C LEU A 933 -4.65 -3.72 30.95
N ALA A 934 -4.68 -2.52 30.38
CA ALA A 934 -4.70 -1.28 31.14
C ALA A 934 -5.91 -1.20 32.08
N SER A 935 -7.10 -1.56 31.58
CA SER A 935 -8.32 -1.55 32.39
C SER A 935 -8.31 -2.58 33.53
N LEU A 936 -7.57 -3.68 33.38
CA LEU A 936 -7.43 -4.70 34.43
C LEU A 936 -6.62 -4.16 35.61
N VAL A 937 -5.55 -3.39 35.36
CA VAL A 937 -4.63 -2.93 36.41
C VAL A 937 -4.96 -1.55 36.98
N ASN A 938 -5.79 -0.75 36.30
CA ASN A 938 -6.15 0.60 36.73
C ASN A 938 -7.48 0.69 37.52
N GLY A 939 -8.04 -0.44 37.95
CA GLY A 939 -9.31 -0.49 38.68
C GLY A 939 -10.56 -0.48 37.78
N GLY A 940 -10.47 -0.96 36.54
CA GLY A 940 -11.64 -1.18 35.67
C GLY A 940 -12.00 0.01 34.78
N VAL A 941 -11.15 1.03 34.65
CA VAL A 941 -11.46 2.19 33.80
C VAL A 941 -10.96 1.93 32.37
N VAL A 942 -11.88 1.92 31.41
CA VAL A 942 -11.55 1.81 29.99
C VAL A 942 -11.39 3.22 29.41
N TYR A 943 -10.15 3.63 29.18
CA TYR A 943 -9.83 4.89 28.50
C TYR A 943 -9.90 4.73 26.98
N VAL A 944 -10.30 5.80 26.30
CA VAL A 944 -10.07 5.92 24.86
C VAL A 944 -8.58 6.20 24.66
N PRO A 945 -7.84 5.40 23.86
CA PRO A 945 -6.43 5.66 23.60
C PRO A 945 -6.21 7.05 23.01
N LYS A 946 -5.28 7.79 23.60
CA LYS A 946 -5.01 9.20 23.30
C LYS A 946 -3.65 9.33 22.63
N LEU A 947 -3.63 9.88 21.41
CA LEU A 947 -2.40 10.25 20.68
C LEU A 947 -2.08 11.74 20.77
N LEU A 948 -3.08 12.60 20.90
CA LEU A 948 -2.90 14.05 20.96
C LEU A 948 -2.80 14.49 22.42
N LEU A 949 -1.61 14.88 22.87
CA LEU A 949 -1.35 15.35 24.22
C LEU A 949 -1.94 16.74 24.44
N GLY A 950 -1.71 17.64 23.48
CA GLY A 950 -2.19 19.01 23.52
C GLY A 950 -1.98 19.77 22.21
N GLU A 951 -2.57 20.95 22.16
CA GLU A 951 -2.55 21.88 21.03
C GLU A 951 -1.81 23.14 21.44
N TRP A 952 -0.94 23.66 20.58
CA TRP A 952 -0.21 24.89 20.87
C TRP A 952 -1.05 26.11 20.47
N GLU A 953 -1.24 27.02 21.41
CA GLU A 953 -1.81 28.35 21.23
C GLU A 953 -0.71 29.38 21.48
N GLY A 954 -0.01 29.80 20.41
CA GLY A 954 1.20 30.60 20.52
C GLY A 954 2.31 29.83 21.23
N GLU A 955 2.78 30.35 22.37
CA GLU A 955 3.83 29.70 23.18
C GLU A 955 3.27 28.75 24.26
N HIS A 956 1.95 28.72 24.47
CA HIS A 956 1.32 27.89 25.49
C HIS A 956 0.72 26.62 24.89
N VAL A 957 0.78 25.52 25.66
CA VAL A 957 0.16 24.25 25.27
C VAL A 957 -1.13 24.06 26.04
N SER A 958 -2.23 23.92 25.31
CA SER A 958 -3.53 23.50 25.84
C SER A 958 -3.58 21.98 25.88
N TYR A 959 -3.45 21.42 27.08
CA TYR A 959 -3.48 19.97 27.30
C TYR A 959 -4.90 19.42 27.28
N LEU A 960 -5.10 18.33 26.53
CA LEU A 960 -6.39 17.65 26.46
C LEU A 960 -6.55 16.68 27.63
N SER A 961 -7.74 16.65 28.24
CA SER A 961 -8.05 15.68 29.29
C SER A 961 -8.29 14.28 28.71
N SER A 962 -8.01 13.26 29.50
CA SER A 962 -8.25 11.87 29.11
C SER A 962 -9.74 11.55 29.06
N LYS A 963 -10.18 10.92 27.98
CA LYS A 963 -11.58 10.53 27.79
C LYS A 963 -11.82 9.12 28.30
N LYS A 964 -12.63 9.02 29.35
CA LYS A 964 -13.14 7.74 29.87
C LYS A 964 -14.26 7.23 28.96
N LYS A 965 -14.13 6.01 28.45
CA LYS A 965 -15.14 5.35 27.61
C LYS A 965 -16.22 4.68 28.45
N ARG A 966 -15.81 3.90 29.45
CA ARG A 966 -16.69 3.21 30.42
C ARG A 966 -15.90 2.76 31.65
N THR A 967 -16.61 2.34 32.69
CA THR A 967 -16.04 1.60 33.82
C THR A 967 -16.62 0.20 33.86
N ILE A 968 -15.75 -0.76 34.08
CA ILE A 968 -16.04 -2.17 34.29
C ILE A 968 -16.03 -2.44 35.80
N PHE A 969 -16.93 -3.29 36.27
CA PHE A 969 -16.92 -3.76 37.65
C PHE A 969 -15.65 -4.59 37.90
N MET A 970 -14.69 -4.05 38.64
CA MET A 970 -13.38 -4.67 38.84
C MET A 970 -13.05 -4.76 40.34
N PRO A 971 -13.49 -5.83 41.03
CA PRO A 971 -13.21 -6.00 42.46
C PRO A 971 -11.72 -6.23 42.74
N ASP A 972 -11.20 -5.66 43.83
CA ASP A 972 -9.79 -5.79 44.23
C ASP A 972 -9.36 -7.26 44.38
N ALA A 973 -10.22 -8.11 44.94
CA ALA A 973 -9.96 -9.55 45.06
C ALA A 973 -9.70 -10.23 43.70
N VAL A 974 -10.41 -9.82 42.65
CA VAL A 974 -10.20 -10.34 41.29
C VAL A 974 -8.87 -9.85 40.75
N VAL A 975 -8.59 -8.55 40.90
CA VAL A 975 -7.34 -7.92 40.44
C VAL A 975 -6.13 -8.59 41.08
N GLU A 976 -6.15 -8.83 42.39
CA GLU A 976 -5.02 -9.43 43.12
C GLU A 976 -4.77 -10.90 42.72
N VAL A 977 -5.82 -11.68 42.45
CA VAL A 977 -5.67 -13.05 41.92
C VAL A 977 -5.04 -13.02 40.52
N LEU A 978 -5.48 -12.13 39.65
CA LEU A 978 -4.93 -11.99 38.30
C LEU A 978 -3.47 -11.50 38.33
N LYS A 979 -3.16 -10.49 39.14
CA LYS A 979 -1.78 -9.99 39.36
C LYS A 979 -0.87 -11.10 39.88
N THR A 980 -1.32 -11.88 40.86
CA THR A 980 -0.56 -13.01 41.42
C THR A 980 -0.27 -14.06 40.35
N GLY A 981 -1.28 -14.45 39.56
CA GLY A 981 -1.10 -15.36 38.44
C GLY A 981 -0.10 -14.85 37.40
N MET A 982 -0.22 -13.56 37.02
CA MET A 982 0.70 -12.91 36.07
C MET A 982 2.12 -12.71 36.63
N ARG A 983 2.28 -12.53 37.94
CA ARG A 983 3.58 -12.50 38.61
C ARG A 983 4.22 -13.89 38.57
N ASN A 984 3.45 -14.94 38.81
CA ASN A 984 3.94 -16.33 38.78
C ASN A 984 4.32 -16.80 37.37
N VAL A 985 3.78 -16.20 36.30
CA VAL A 985 4.27 -16.45 34.93
C VAL A 985 5.78 -16.18 34.81
N ILE A 986 6.29 -15.20 35.55
CA ILE A 986 7.73 -14.86 35.58
C ILE A 986 8.42 -15.60 36.73
N TRP A 987 7.85 -15.58 37.94
CA TRP A 987 8.53 -16.02 39.18
C TRP A 987 8.22 -17.45 39.62
N GLY A 988 7.09 -18.01 39.19
CA GLY A 988 6.59 -19.31 39.61
C GLY A 988 7.46 -20.48 39.16
N GLN A 989 7.29 -21.63 39.82
CA GLN A 989 8.07 -22.84 39.56
C GLN A 989 7.92 -23.32 38.09
N TYR A 990 6.73 -23.18 37.52
CA TYR A 990 6.35 -23.62 36.19
C TYR A 990 5.95 -22.45 35.26
N GLY A 991 6.30 -21.21 35.64
CA GLY A 991 5.99 -20.00 34.88
C GLY A 991 6.49 -20.04 33.43
N THR A 992 5.62 -19.66 32.49
CA THR A 992 5.94 -19.71 31.04
C THR A 992 7.00 -18.70 30.59
N ALA A 993 7.22 -17.62 31.35
CA ALA A 993 8.24 -16.60 31.09
C ALA A 993 9.45 -16.68 32.04
N ARG A 994 9.56 -17.75 32.85
CA ARG A 994 10.62 -17.92 33.86
C ARG A 994 12.05 -17.72 33.34
N ALA A 995 12.29 -18.06 32.07
CA ALA A 995 13.60 -17.93 31.42
C ALA A 995 14.14 -16.48 31.34
N ILE A 996 13.31 -15.45 31.56
CA ILE A 996 13.77 -14.06 31.57
C ILE A 996 14.50 -13.69 32.88
N GLN A 997 14.33 -14.48 33.95
CA GLN A 997 15.00 -14.23 35.25
C GLN A 997 16.52 -14.23 35.14
N SER A 998 17.10 -14.99 34.22
CA SER A 998 18.55 -15.02 33.99
C SER A 998 19.05 -13.90 33.07
N GLN A 999 18.14 -13.13 32.45
CA GLN A 999 18.47 -12.12 31.45
C GLN A 999 18.41 -10.69 32.00
N PHE A 1000 17.65 -10.47 33.08
CA PHE A 1000 17.41 -9.13 33.64
C PHE A 1000 17.58 -9.12 35.16
N PRO A 1001 17.93 -7.95 35.76
CA PRO A 1001 18.08 -7.83 37.21
C PRO A 1001 16.79 -8.14 37.97
N PRO A 1002 16.86 -8.86 39.11
CA PRO A 1002 15.69 -9.15 39.95
C PRO A 1002 14.91 -7.91 40.39
N GLN A 1003 15.59 -6.78 40.63
CA GLN A 1003 14.97 -5.53 41.07
C GLN A 1003 14.09 -4.87 39.99
N LEU A 1004 14.41 -5.11 38.72
CA LEU A 1004 13.58 -4.68 37.59
C LEU A 1004 12.39 -5.63 37.45
N LEU A 1005 12.64 -6.94 37.45
CA LEU A 1005 11.61 -7.97 37.28
C LEU A 1005 10.62 -8.06 38.44
N SER A 1006 10.98 -7.61 39.64
CA SER A 1006 10.06 -7.60 40.79
C SER A 1006 8.90 -6.61 40.62
N ARG A 1007 9.06 -5.61 39.74
CA ARG A 1007 8.07 -4.57 39.43
C ARG A 1007 7.34 -4.81 38.10
N ILE A 1008 7.44 -6.04 37.56
CA ILE A 1008 6.83 -6.42 36.28
C ILE A 1008 6.00 -7.67 36.47
N ILE A 1009 4.79 -7.66 35.91
CA ILE A 1009 3.94 -8.84 35.75
C ILE A 1009 3.66 -9.05 34.26
N GLY A 1010 3.32 -10.27 33.85
CA GLY A 1010 2.95 -10.50 32.46
C GLY A 1010 2.25 -11.82 32.17
N LYS A 1011 1.85 -11.97 30.92
CA LYS A 1011 1.20 -13.18 30.40
C LYS A 1011 1.71 -13.48 28.99
N THR A 1012 2.22 -14.70 28.81
CA THR A 1012 2.59 -15.21 27.48
C THR A 1012 1.37 -15.69 26.71
N SER A 1013 1.39 -15.53 25.39
CA SER A 1013 0.46 -16.18 24.47
C SER A 1013 1.15 -16.81 23.28
N THR A 1014 0.58 -17.93 22.85
CA THR A 1014 0.86 -18.60 21.60
C THR A 1014 -0.49 -18.92 20.99
N ALA A 1015 -0.86 -18.18 19.94
CA ALA A 1015 -2.11 -18.38 19.23
C ALA A 1015 -1.85 -19.16 17.95
N GLU A 1016 -2.72 -20.12 17.64
CA GLU A 1016 -2.51 -20.98 16.49
C GLU A 1016 -3.38 -20.50 15.32
N SER A 1017 -2.79 -20.46 14.12
CA SER A 1017 -3.46 -20.03 12.90
C SER A 1017 -3.12 -21.00 11.77
N ILE A 1018 -4.12 -21.42 11.00
CA ILE A 1018 -3.91 -22.22 9.79
C ILE A 1018 -3.56 -21.25 8.68
N MET A 1019 -2.36 -21.39 8.11
CA MET A 1019 -1.87 -20.45 7.11
C MET A 1019 -1.45 -21.14 5.82
N ARG A 1020 -1.77 -20.41 4.75
CA ARG A 1020 -1.18 -20.46 3.42
C ARG A 1020 0.34 -20.38 3.42
N VAL A 1021 1.13 -21.45 3.24
CA VAL A 1021 2.61 -21.32 3.21
C VAL A 1021 3.24 -21.51 1.83
N GLY A 1022 2.60 -22.25 0.93
CA GLY A 1022 3.13 -22.52 -0.40
C GLY A 1022 2.09 -23.18 -1.32
N LEU A 1023 2.55 -23.70 -2.46
CA LEU A 1023 1.68 -24.35 -3.45
C LEU A 1023 1.62 -25.87 -3.30
N ASP A 1024 2.57 -26.44 -2.56
CA ASP A 1024 2.67 -27.87 -2.28
C ASP A 1024 1.35 -28.44 -1.73
N ARG A 1025 0.93 -29.62 -2.22
CA ARG A 1025 -0.32 -30.24 -1.79
C ARG A 1025 -0.28 -30.69 -0.33
N GLU A 1026 0.82 -31.30 0.10
CA GLU A 1026 0.95 -31.92 1.42
C GLU A 1026 1.24 -30.85 2.49
N TYR A 1027 2.10 -29.89 2.17
CA TYR A 1027 2.60 -28.90 3.12
C TYR A 1027 2.15 -27.47 2.82
N GLY A 1028 1.38 -27.22 1.77
CA GLY A 1028 0.96 -25.86 1.41
C GLY A 1028 0.06 -25.20 2.46
N THR A 1029 -0.61 -25.97 3.31
CA THR A 1029 -1.40 -25.46 4.44
C THR A 1029 -0.81 -25.96 5.75
N MET A 1030 -0.31 -25.04 6.58
CA MET A 1030 0.34 -25.39 7.83
C MET A 1030 -0.18 -24.60 9.01
N LYS A 1031 -0.17 -25.25 10.18
CA LYS A 1031 -0.48 -24.63 11.45
C LYS A 1031 0.71 -23.77 11.91
N MET A 1032 0.53 -22.46 11.87
CA MET A 1032 1.47 -21.45 12.34
C MET A 1032 1.06 -20.88 13.68
N LYS A 1033 1.99 -20.14 14.29
CA LYS A 1033 1.83 -19.58 15.62
C LYS A 1033 2.10 -18.09 15.59
N ASP A 1034 1.20 -17.35 16.21
CA ASP A 1034 1.34 -15.94 16.51
C ASP A 1034 1.67 -15.79 17.98
N ILE A 1035 2.71 -15.01 18.26
CA ILE A 1035 3.34 -14.93 19.58
C ILE A 1035 3.02 -13.59 20.19
N TRP A 1036 2.61 -13.62 21.46
CA TRP A 1036 2.34 -12.41 22.20
C TRP A 1036 2.95 -12.45 23.59
N PHE A 1037 3.27 -11.26 24.09
CA PHE A 1037 3.50 -11.04 25.50
C PHE A 1037 2.82 -9.74 25.94
N ALA A 1038 1.99 -9.86 26.98
CA ALA A 1038 1.36 -8.74 27.65
C ALA A 1038 2.09 -8.49 28.97
N ALA A 1039 2.58 -7.28 29.20
CA ALA A 1039 3.34 -6.90 30.38
C ALA A 1039 2.81 -5.61 31.00
N VAL A 1040 2.97 -5.48 32.31
CA VAL A 1040 2.69 -4.25 33.06
C VAL A 1040 3.89 -3.93 33.93
N GLY A 1041 4.39 -2.70 33.83
CA GLY A 1041 5.43 -2.15 34.69
C GLY A 1041 4.83 -1.28 35.79
N PHE A 1042 5.44 -1.32 36.97
CA PHE A 1042 5.02 -0.59 38.16
C PHE A 1042 6.17 0.28 38.70
N SER A 1043 5.82 1.40 39.33
CA SER A 1043 6.83 2.22 40.03
C SER A 1043 7.31 1.58 41.33
N ASP A 1044 6.47 0.74 41.95
CA ASP A 1044 6.68 0.13 43.26
C ASP A 1044 6.72 -1.41 43.19
N GLN A 1045 7.30 -2.03 44.22
CA GLN A 1045 7.39 -3.50 44.33
C GLN A 1045 6.09 -4.15 44.82
N ASP A 1046 5.17 -3.35 45.39
CA ASP A 1046 3.86 -3.81 45.86
C ASP A 1046 2.84 -3.91 44.72
N LEU A 1047 3.23 -3.55 43.50
CA LEU A 1047 2.40 -3.63 42.28
C LEU A 1047 1.11 -2.80 42.41
N SER A 1048 1.21 -1.64 43.08
CA SER A 1048 0.08 -0.76 43.37
C SER A 1048 -0.08 0.37 42.35
N LEU A 1049 1.02 0.89 41.81
CA LEU A 1049 1.03 2.03 40.89
C LEU A 1049 1.54 1.62 39.50
N PRO A 1050 0.63 1.21 38.59
CA PRO A 1050 1.02 0.82 37.24
C PRO A 1050 1.44 2.06 36.45
N THR A 1051 2.59 2.01 35.79
CA THR A 1051 3.16 3.14 35.04
C THR A 1051 3.08 2.95 33.53
N ILE A 1052 3.09 1.72 33.05
CA ILE A 1052 3.13 1.39 31.64
C ILE A 1052 2.57 -0.02 31.38
N VAL A 1053 1.77 -0.15 30.34
CA VAL A 1053 1.34 -1.41 29.74
C VAL A 1053 2.10 -1.60 28.44
N VAL A 1054 2.73 -2.76 28.26
CA VAL A 1054 3.43 -3.11 27.03
C VAL A 1054 2.85 -4.39 26.43
N ILE A 1055 2.40 -4.30 25.17
CA ILE A 1055 1.99 -5.44 24.37
C ILE A 1055 3.01 -5.65 23.26
N VAL A 1056 3.57 -6.85 23.16
CA VAL A 1056 4.43 -7.27 22.06
C VAL A 1056 3.68 -8.34 21.28
N TYR A 1057 3.51 -8.12 19.97
CA TYR A 1057 2.93 -9.05 19.02
C TYR A 1057 3.97 -9.37 17.94
N LEU A 1058 4.27 -10.65 17.77
CA LEU A 1058 5.20 -11.14 16.76
C LEU A 1058 4.47 -12.19 15.92
N ARG A 1059 4.28 -11.88 14.64
CA ARG A 1059 3.62 -12.77 13.71
C ARG A 1059 4.58 -13.92 13.34
N LEU A 1060 4.05 -15.14 13.25
CA LEU A 1060 4.81 -16.33 12.83
C LEU A 1060 6.01 -16.67 13.73
N GLY A 1061 5.88 -16.43 15.05
CA GLY A 1061 6.88 -16.81 16.04
C GLY A 1061 6.74 -18.26 16.55
N GLU A 1062 7.65 -18.69 17.43
CA GLU A 1062 7.64 -20.05 17.98
C GLU A 1062 7.04 -20.15 19.39
N PHE A 1063 7.57 -19.34 20.32
CA PHE A 1063 7.19 -19.40 21.74
C PHE A 1063 6.89 -18.02 22.32
N GLY A 1064 5.80 -17.93 23.11
CA GLY A 1064 5.41 -16.77 23.92
C GLY A 1064 6.56 -16.05 24.64
N ARG A 1065 7.54 -16.83 25.13
CA ARG A 1065 8.71 -16.32 25.87
C ARG A 1065 9.68 -15.49 25.03
N ASP A 1066 9.63 -15.57 23.70
CA ASP A 1066 10.53 -14.81 22.82
C ASP A 1066 10.14 -13.33 22.76
N ALA A 1067 8.86 -13.01 22.98
CA ALA A 1067 8.35 -11.63 23.08
C ALA A 1067 8.58 -10.99 24.46
N ALA A 1068 8.77 -11.80 25.52
CA ALA A 1068 8.88 -11.31 26.89
C ALA A 1068 10.09 -10.37 27.14
N PRO A 1069 11.31 -10.69 26.66
CA PRO A 1069 12.46 -9.79 26.80
C PRO A 1069 12.24 -8.42 26.17
N MET A 1070 11.51 -8.34 25.05
CA MET A 1070 11.24 -7.08 24.35
C MET A 1070 10.35 -6.17 25.21
N ALA A 1071 9.33 -6.74 25.85
CA ALA A 1071 8.47 -5.97 26.75
C ALA A 1071 9.22 -5.45 27.98
N VAL A 1072 10.09 -6.26 28.59
CA VAL A 1072 10.92 -5.83 29.72
C VAL A 1072 11.88 -4.71 29.32
N LYS A 1073 12.52 -4.83 28.16
CA LYS A 1073 13.39 -3.78 27.59
C LYS A 1073 12.63 -2.47 27.36
N MET A 1074 11.39 -2.53 26.88
CA MET A 1074 10.54 -1.34 26.70
C MET A 1074 10.22 -0.65 28.03
N ILE A 1075 9.88 -1.42 29.08
CA ILE A 1075 9.61 -0.90 30.42
C ILE A 1075 10.86 -0.22 31.00
N ASP A 1076 12.02 -0.90 30.93
CA ASP A 1076 13.30 -0.36 31.39
C ASP A 1076 13.70 0.93 30.64
N MET A 1077 13.52 0.95 29.31
CA MET A 1077 13.80 2.14 28.51
C MET A 1077 12.88 3.32 28.89
N TRP A 1078 11.60 3.05 29.14
CA TRP A 1078 10.67 4.09 29.58
C TRP A 1078 11.06 4.69 30.92
N GLU A 1079 11.44 3.86 31.90
CA GLU A 1079 11.93 4.35 33.20
C GLU A 1079 13.16 5.25 33.05
N LYS A 1080 14.11 4.87 32.19
CA LYS A 1080 15.31 5.68 31.91
C LYS A 1080 14.96 7.02 31.26
N ILE A 1081 14.02 7.03 30.31
CA ILE A 1081 13.53 8.25 29.69
C ILE A 1081 12.89 9.15 30.77
N GLN A 1082 12.00 8.59 31.61
CA GLN A 1082 11.35 9.36 32.67
C GLN A 1082 12.36 9.98 33.66
N GLN A 1083 13.38 9.23 34.08
CA GLN A 1083 14.43 9.72 34.97
C GLN A 1083 15.27 10.85 34.34
N ARG A 1084 15.59 10.72 33.05
CA ARG A 1084 16.35 11.76 32.33
C ARG A 1084 15.53 13.04 32.18
N GLU A 1085 14.26 12.90 31.81
CA GLU A 1085 13.37 14.04 31.58
C GLU A 1085 12.96 14.72 32.90
N SER A 1086 12.87 13.99 34.02
CA SER A 1086 12.66 14.61 35.33
C SER A 1086 13.90 15.40 35.78
N PHE A 1087 15.10 14.90 35.52
CA PHE A 1087 16.35 15.61 35.79
C PHE A 1087 16.51 16.89 34.96
N LEU A 1088 16.04 16.91 33.70
CA LEU A 1088 16.09 18.10 32.85
C LEU A 1088 15.05 19.18 33.24
N ARG A 1089 14.01 18.81 33.99
CA ARG A 1089 12.93 19.71 34.43
C ARG A 1089 13.12 20.24 35.86
N GLY A 1090 13.89 19.54 36.69
CA GLY A 1090 14.28 19.97 38.04
C GLY A 1090 15.55 20.80 38.00
#